data_AF-A0A9D6RKC4-F1
#
_entry.id   AF-A0A9D6RKC4-F1
#
_cell.length_a   1.000
_cell.length_b   1.000
_cell.length_c   1.000
_cell.angle_alpha   90.00
_cell.angle_beta   90.00
_cell.angle_gamma   90.00
#
_symmetry.space_group_name_H-M   'P 1'
#
loop_
_entity.id
_entity.type
_entity.pdbx_description
1 polymer ?
#
loop_
_entity_poly.entity_id
_entity_poly.type
_entity_poly.pdbx_seq_one_letter_code
_entity_poly.pdbx_strand_id
1 'polypeptide(L)'
;MLEWIRGKMSRKALKNPCGLSSEDLTALREEFQGLDAIASSAGAGLELPALSPIDAHPPGPALRNALDECWAEIPGLLQGAGPAPSADQVWQAMVGQGRVEPMANWAWPPPHLSKLLRRFLEHPELDLLRAVRFLAALGGFTAQGVVTNMLDEQISYYRRAHRASFGLRELGAAMQHLRLNPDHLGRARLKMAWGGRFLWEAPAVWPYFSERLHLIDEALADTSSYNRAERRLAALEILGYLPEIPTAYVEPLWEMALGNARNERGPAQGVLEKVPGFESRLLAALDSKRQEVRAEAAAWIGRLGLAEAESFLRRALEKEKQDLPRAAIMGALDRSGVPLDEFLDRPALLGDARKILAKGLPEGLSWFPWDRLPTLHWKDTGEEVPVEVLQSLLVRSHKLGNPEPGPLLRLYGSSWREREELGVMVLEAWIARDTRPANTPHEAAAKADASLRLLTQQQPDVPPERLRRQLLQAFLDECEGSAIKEKGLLAVAGACQGPRTVRLVEQYLRRWYGLRAAQCKALLSMLAWSDHPLGLQLLLGVARRFRTRGIQKEAQKLAETLAERKGWTVAELADRTIPTAGLDADGRLELDYGERKFFARLGSGPRLELEDSGGKPIKALPEARKDEDPELVKQAKKAFSAAKKELKAVLAHQKERLYEAMCTQRTWTMEDQTTCLAEHPILGESCRRLVWIHGEPPAQTFRRLEDGSLTDARDQEVFVEPGAVVRLAHSANTSAEVAAAWRAHLADYEVEPLFVQFQVEVYRLDESRRMETELNDFQGHVLEAYRLRGRAAALGYSRGAAEDGAWFYTYHKRFVELGLEAILEFTGNALPEENRTVALTALSFAPTAESGYGAKLPLGEVPPVLLSECWNAMRRLAAEGSGFSPEWEKLG
;
A
#
# COMPACT_ATOMS: atom_id res chain seq x y z
N MET A 1 -43.18 11.65 -17.93
CA MET A 1 -44.01 12.26 -18.98
C MET A 1 -45.51 12.24 -18.65
N LEU A 2 -46.15 11.08 -18.47
CA LEU A 2 -47.59 11.00 -18.12
C LEU A 2 -47.96 11.62 -16.76
N GLU A 3 -47.07 11.56 -15.76
CA GLU A 3 -47.28 12.24 -14.47
C GLU A 3 -47.07 13.76 -14.55
N TRP A 4 -46.17 14.22 -15.43
CA TRP A 4 -45.95 15.65 -15.69
C TRP A 4 -47.16 16.29 -16.39
N ILE A 5 -47.74 15.56 -17.36
CA ILE A 5 -48.98 15.97 -18.05
C ILE A 5 -50.17 16.05 -17.06
N ARG A 6 -50.25 15.14 -16.08
CA ARG A 6 -51.29 15.16 -15.04
C ARG A 6 -51.18 16.35 -14.07
N GLY A 7 -50.00 16.93 -13.91
CA GLY A 7 -49.74 18.02 -12.96
C GLY A 7 -50.12 19.41 -13.47
N LYS A 8 -50.11 19.64 -14.80
CA LYS A 8 -50.28 20.99 -15.39
C LYS A 8 -51.60 21.24 -16.12
N MET A 9 -52.37 20.21 -16.49
CA MET A 9 -53.70 20.43 -17.08
C MET A 9 -54.77 20.64 -16.01
N SER A 10 -55.52 21.75 -16.06
CA SER A 10 -56.69 21.93 -15.21
C SER A 10 -57.71 20.80 -15.47
N ARG A 11 -58.41 20.33 -14.43
CA ARG A 11 -59.37 19.19 -14.48
C ARG A 11 -60.44 19.30 -15.58
N LYS A 12 -60.62 20.48 -16.19
CA LYS A 12 -61.57 20.75 -17.28
C LYS A 12 -61.08 20.23 -18.65
N ALA A 13 -59.77 20.26 -18.92
CA ALA A 13 -59.21 19.82 -20.21
C ALA A 13 -59.18 18.29 -20.38
N LEU A 14 -58.99 17.53 -19.28
CA LEU A 14 -59.01 16.07 -19.26
C LEU A 14 -60.38 15.44 -19.57
N LYS A 15 -61.47 16.21 -19.47
CA LYS A 15 -62.84 15.70 -19.68
C LYS A 15 -63.40 15.98 -21.08
N ASN A 16 -62.78 16.85 -21.89
CA ASN A 16 -63.23 17.09 -23.25
C ASN A 16 -62.06 17.52 -24.17
N PRO A 17 -61.29 16.57 -24.73
CA PRO A 17 -60.11 16.86 -25.56
C PRO A 17 -60.43 17.58 -26.88
N CYS A 18 -61.71 17.66 -27.28
CA CYS A 18 -62.14 18.33 -28.52
C CYS A 18 -62.35 19.85 -28.37
N GLY A 19 -62.04 20.45 -27.22
CA GLY A 19 -62.28 21.87 -26.93
C GLY A 19 -61.03 22.74 -26.79
N LEU A 20 -59.84 22.23 -27.11
CA LEU A 20 -58.60 23.01 -27.07
C LEU A 20 -58.58 23.98 -28.26
N SER A 21 -58.26 25.25 -28.01
CA SER A 21 -58.14 26.24 -29.07
C SER A 21 -56.88 25.97 -29.92
N SER A 22 -56.83 26.51 -31.14
CA SER A 22 -55.63 26.43 -31.99
C SER A 22 -54.40 27.06 -31.31
N GLU A 23 -54.60 28.07 -30.46
CA GLU A 23 -53.53 28.71 -29.70
C GLU A 23 -52.98 27.80 -28.59
N ASP A 24 -53.85 27.07 -27.87
CA ASP A 24 -53.42 26.11 -26.83
C ASP A 24 -52.59 24.96 -27.42
N LEU A 25 -52.96 24.48 -28.62
CA LEU A 25 -52.22 23.43 -29.33
C LEU A 25 -50.89 23.96 -29.89
N THR A 26 -50.82 25.23 -30.28
CA THR A 26 -49.59 25.86 -30.76
C THR A 26 -48.61 26.10 -29.62
N ALA A 27 -49.10 26.58 -28.47
CA ALA A 27 -48.29 26.75 -27.26
C ALA A 27 -47.72 25.41 -26.75
N LEU A 28 -48.53 24.34 -26.74
CA LEU A 28 -48.05 23.00 -26.43
C LEU A 28 -46.97 22.53 -27.43
N ARG A 29 -47.15 22.79 -28.73
CA ARG A 29 -46.19 22.39 -29.77
C ARG A 29 -44.86 23.13 -29.65
N GLU A 30 -44.87 24.43 -29.34
CA GLU A 30 -43.66 25.22 -29.10
C GLU A 30 -42.94 24.80 -27.81
N GLU A 31 -43.68 24.47 -26.74
CA GLU A 31 -43.10 23.97 -25.49
C GLU A 31 -42.50 22.55 -25.65
N PHE A 32 -43.12 21.70 -26.49
CA PHE A 32 -42.56 20.40 -26.88
C PHE A 32 -41.32 20.54 -27.78
N GLN A 33 -41.30 21.50 -28.72
CA GLN A 33 -40.10 21.80 -29.52
C GLN A 33 -38.96 22.36 -28.65
N GLY A 34 -39.28 23.12 -27.60
CA GLY A 34 -38.30 23.54 -26.59
C GLY A 34 -37.75 22.37 -25.77
N LEU A 35 -38.56 21.36 -25.47
CA LEU A 35 -38.12 20.13 -24.80
C LEU A 35 -37.29 19.22 -25.72
N ASP A 36 -37.62 19.14 -27.02
CA ASP A 36 -36.79 18.45 -28.02
C ASP A 36 -35.46 19.19 -28.24
N ALA A 37 -35.43 20.52 -28.14
CA ALA A 37 -34.19 21.30 -28.19
C ALA A 37 -33.32 21.08 -26.94
N ILE A 38 -33.91 20.94 -25.75
CA ILE A 38 -33.19 20.58 -24.50
C ILE A 38 -32.72 19.12 -24.54
N ALA A 39 -33.53 18.20 -25.09
CA ALA A 39 -33.13 16.82 -25.31
C ALA A 39 -32.03 16.70 -26.38
N SER A 40 -32.03 17.58 -27.38
CA SER A 40 -30.99 17.65 -28.43
C SER A 40 -29.73 18.37 -27.95
N SER A 41 -29.82 19.33 -27.03
CA SER A 41 -28.65 19.98 -26.41
C SER A 41 -28.04 19.18 -25.26
N ALA A 42 -28.79 18.24 -24.68
CA ALA A 42 -28.28 17.22 -23.74
C ALA A 42 -27.56 16.05 -24.45
N GLY A 43 -27.47 16.10 -25.78
CA GLY A 43 -26.80 15.12 -26.63
C GLY A 43 -25.76 15.78 -27.51
N ALA A 44 -24.70 16.36 -26.93
CA ALA A 44 -23.39 16.15 -27.54
C ALA A 44 -23.14 14.64 -27.42
N GLY A 45 -23.61 13.88 -28.40
CA GLY A 45 -23.53 12.43 -28.38
C GLY A 45 -22.08 12.05 -28.25
N LEU A 46 -21.71 11.51 -27.09
CA LEU A 46 -20.40 10.94 -26.85
C LEU A 46 -20.09 10.01 -28.02
N GLU A 47 -19.09 10.35 -28.84
CA GLU A 47 -18.73 9.52 -29.99
C GLU A 47 -18.21 8.19 -29.47
N LEU A 48 -19.09 7.19 -29.47
CA LEU A 48 -18.74 5.84 -29.06
C LEU A 48 -17.82 5.25 -30.13
N PRO A 49 -16.72 4.58 -29.73
CA PRO A 49 -15.92 3.80 -30.66
C PRO A 49 -16.82 2.89 -31.49
N ALA A 50 -16.55 2.73 -32.79
CA ALA A 50 -17.31 1.77 -33.59
C ALA A 50 -17.15 0.38 -32.98
N LEU A 51 -18.26 -0.36 -32.86
CA LEU A 51 -18.19 -1.77 -32.46
C LEU A 51 -17.30 -2.49 -33.47
N SER A 52 -16.27 -3.17 -32.98
CA SER A 52 -15.50 -4.06 -33.84
C SER A 52 -16.45 -5.11 -34.45
N PRO A 53 -16.33 -5.43 -35.75
CA PRO A 53 -17.12 -6.49 -36.34
C PRO A 53 -16.97 -7.76 -35.50
N ILE A 54 -18.09 -8.35 -35.11
CA ILE A 54 -18.09 -9.69 -34.53
C ILE A 54 -17.97 -10.64 -35.72
N ASP A 55 -16.74 -10.85 -36.19
CA ASP A 55 -16.49 -11.61 -37.42
C ASP A 55 -16.90 -13.07 -37.26
N ALA A 56 -17.88 -13.49 -38.07
CA ALA A 56 -18.30 -14.87 -38.19
C ALA A 56 -17.64 -15.53 -39.42
N HIS A 57 -16.31 -15.52 -39.51
CA HIS A 57 -15.61 -16.27 -40.56
C HIS A 57 -15.96 -17.76 -40.47
N PRO A 58 -16.26 -18.49 -41.55
CA PRO A 58 -16.54 -19.93 -41.42
C PRO A 58 -15.32 -20.63 -40.79
N PRO A 59 -15.51 -21.48 -39.77
CA PRO A 59 -14.39 -22.09 -39.06
C PRO A 59 -13.66 -23.05 -39.99
N GLY A 60 -12.33 -22.98 -40.01
CA GLY A 60 -11.50 -23.86 -40.82
C GLY A 60 -11.42 -25.29 -40.26
N PRO A 61 -11.01 -26.28 -41.08
CA PRO A 61 -10.70 -27.62 -40.60
C PRO A 61 -9.62 -27.63 -39.51
N ALA A 62 -8.70 -26.65 -39.52
CA ALA A 62 -7.65 -26.50 -38.52
C ALA A 62 -8.23 -26.24 -37.12
N LEU A 63 -9.19 -25.31 -36.99
CA LEU A 63 -9.86 -25.04 -35.72
C LEU A 63 -10.64 -26.26 -35.20
N ARG A 64 -11.26 -27.05 -36.09
CA ARG A 64 -11.94 -28.30 -35.71
C ARG A 64 -10.94 -29.33 -35.18
N ASN A 65 -9.84 -29.54 -35.89
CA ASN A 65 -8.81 -30.49 -35.49
C ASN A 65 -8.21 -30.09 -34.13
N ALA A 66 -7.94 -28.80 -33.91
CA ALA A 66 -7.45 -28.31 -32.63
C ALA A 66 -8.45 -28.57 -31.47
N LEU A 67 -9.76 -28.46 -31.73
CA LEU A 67 -10.78 -28.82 -30.74
C LEU A 67 -10.78 -30.33 -30.46
N ASP A 68 -10.74 -31.17 -31.50
CA ASP A 68 -10.75 -32.63 -31.37
C ASP A 68 -9.49 -33.14 -30.64
N GLU A 69 -8.31 -32.58 -30.94
CA GLU A 69 -7.06 -32.84 -30.23
C GLU A 69 -7.17 -32.45 -28.75
N CYS A 70 -7.67 -31.25 -28.47
CA CYS A 70 -7.88 -30.78 -27.10
C CYS A 70 -8.86 -31.70 -26.35
N TRP A 71 -9.93 -32.18 -27.00
CA TRP A 71 -10.95 -33.01 -26.37
C TRP A 71 -10.54 -34.46 -26.16
N ALA A 72 -9.63 -34.99 -26.97
CA ALA A 72 -9.10 -36.35 -26.80
C ALA A 72 -8.35 -36.53 -25.47
N GLU A 73 -7.75 -35.45 -24.95
CA GLU A 73 -7.02 -35.44 -23.69
C GLU A 73 -7.94 -35.32 -22.44
N ILE A 74 -9.20 -34.91 -22.61
CA ILE A 74 -10.12 -34.57 -21.51
C ILE A 74 -10.68 -35.78 -20.73
N PRO A 75 -11.12 -36.90 -21.35
CA PRO A 75 -11.72 -38.03 -20.63
C PRO A 75 -10.82 -38.64 -19.55
N GLY A 76 -9.49 -38.61 -19.75
CA GLY A 76 -8.52 -39.07 -18.75
C GLY A 76 -8.40 -38.14 -17.52
N LEU A 77 -8.75 -36.86 -17.67
CA LEU A 77 -8.58 -35.81 -16.66
C LEU A 77 -9.83 -35.58 -15.80
N LEU A 78 -10.99 -36.14 -16.18
CA LEU A 78 -12.30 -35.87 -15.56
C LEU A 78 -12.87 -37.05 -14.75
N GLN A 79 -12.06 -38.03 -14.34
CA GLN A 79 -12.53 -39.13 -13.49
C GLN A 79 -13.21 -38.58 -12.21
N GLY A 80 -14.53 -38.78 -12.11
CA GLY A 80 -15.36 -38.36 -10.97
C GLY A 80 -16.10 -37.02 -11.12
N ALA A 81 -15.93 -36.28 -12.22
CA ALA A 81 -16.45 -34.91 -12.40
C ALA A 81 -17.72 -34.81 -13.28
N GLY A 82 -18.77 -35.60 -13.02
CA GLY A 82 -20.05 -35.52 -13.75
C GLY A 82 -19.95 -35.75 -15.28
N PRO A 83 -21.06 -35.60 -16.04
CA PRO A 83 -21.03 -35.77 -17.50
C PRO A 83 -20.48 -34.51 -18.19
N ALA A 84 -19.29 -34.62 -18.78
CA ALA A 84 -18.70 -33.59 -19.65
C ALA A 84 -19.34 -33.60 -21.05
N PRO A 85 -19.46 -32.45 -21.74
CA PRO A 85 -19.93 -32.42 -23.12
C PRO A 85 -18.91 -33.09 -24.07
N SER A 86 -19.40 -33.65 -25.18
CA SER A 86 -18.53 -34.19 -26.25
C SER A 86 -17.93 -33.07 -27.10
N ALA A 87 -16.83 -33.36 -27.81
CA ALA A 87 -16.20 -32.43 -28.75
C ALA A 87 -17.21 -31.94 -29.80
N ASP A 88 -18.10 -32.82 -30.26
CA ASP A 88 -19.18 -32.49 -31.17
C ASP A 88 -20.20 -31.53 -30.56
N GLN A 89 -20.60 -31.74 -29.30
CA GLN A 89 -21.53 -30.83 -28.62
C GLN A 89 -20.93 -29.43 -28.48
N VAL A 90 -19.65 -29.34 -28.11
CA VAL A 90 -18.94 -28.05 -28.01
C VAL A 90 -18.75 -27.41 -29.39
N TRP A 91 -18.38 -28.18 -30.41
CA TRP A 91 -18.29 -27.68 -31.78
C TRP A 91 -19.62 -27.13 -32.28
N GLN A 92 -20.71 -27.88 -32.10
CA GLN A 92 -22.06 -27.43 -32.47
C GLN A 92 -22.46 -26.15 -31.73
N ALA A 93 -22.10 -26.02 -30.45
CA ALA A 93 -22.32 -24.79 -29.69
C ALA A 93 -21.50 -23.60 -30.26
N MET A 94 -20.26 -23.83 -30.67
CA MET A 94 -19.40 -22.81 -31.28
C MET A 94 -19.90 -22.33 -32.65
N VAL A 95 -20.34 -23.27 -33.50
CA VAL A 95 -20.69 -22.97 -34.90
C VAL A 95 -22.18 -22.68 -35.13
N GLY A 96 -23.06 -23.10 -34.21
CA GLY A 96 -24.51 -23.00 -34.35
C GLY A 96 -25.11 -21.61 -34.14
N GLN A 97 -26.36 -21.43 -34.60
CA GLN A 97 -27.22 -20.26 -34.30
C GLN A 97 -28.25 -20.67 -33.23
N GLY A 98 -28.09 -20.26 -31.97
CA GLY A 98 -29.07 -20.63 -30.95
C GLY A 98 -28.66 -20.34 -29.50
N ARG A 99 -29.60 -20.60 -28.59
CA ARG A 99 -29.40 -20.53 -27.14
C ARG A 99 -28.47 -21.67 -26.73
N VAL A 100 -27.28 -21.35 -26.23
CA VAL A 100 -26.41 -22.33 -25.58
C VAL A 100 -27.05 -22.63 -24.22
N GLU A 101 -27.49 -23.87 -23.99
CA GLU A 101 -27.93 -24.29 -22.65
C GLU A 101 -26.69 -24.45 -21.77
N PRO A 102 -26.56 -23.68 -20.67
CA PRO A 102 -25.42 -23.80 -19.77
C PRO A 102 -25.44 -25.19 -19.13
N MET A 103 -24.45 -26.04 -19.44
CA MET A 103 -24.29 -27.36 -18.85
C MET A 103 -23.28 -27.33 -17.71
N ALA A 104 -23.55 -28.14 -16.67
CA ALA A 104 -22.77 -28.46 -15.48
C ALA A 104 -21.90 -27.34 -14.86
N ASN A 105 -22.23 -26.93 -13.63
CA ASN A 105 -21.41 -26.05 -12.79
C ASN A 105 -20.04 -26.69 -12.47
N TRP A 106 -19.07 -26.59 -13.36
CA TRP A 106 -17.67 -26.64 -12.95
C TRP A 106 -17.36 -25.31 -12.27
N ALA A 107 -17.51 -25.27 -10.95
CA ALA A 107 -17.15 -24.07 -10.20
C ALA A 107 -15.68 -23.68 -10.45
N TRP A 108 -14.81 -24.67 -10.66
CA TRP A 108 -13.41 -24.53 -11.05
C TRP A 108 -12.96 -25.73 -11.92
N PRO A 109 -12.51 -25.54 -13.18
CA PRO A 109 -11.87 -26.63 -13.92
C PRO A 109 -10.52 -26.99 -13.28
N PRO A 110 -10.12 -28.29 -13.24
CA PRO A 110 -8.80 -28.69 -12.78
C PRO A 110 -7.68 -27.91 -13.51
N PRO A 111 -6.53 -27.61 -12.88
CA PRO A 111 -5.46 -26.83 -13.48
C PRO A 111 -5.01 -27.35 -14.86
N HIS A 112 -4.91 -28.68 -15.00
CA HIS A 112 -4.55 -29.34 -16.26
C HIS A 112 -5.60 -29.10 -17.36
N LEU A 113 -6.89 -29.13 -17.01
CA LEU A 113 -7.97 -28.80 -17.95
C LEU A 113 -7.90 -27.33 -18.36
N SER A 114 -7.64 -26.42 -17.43
CA SER A 114 -7.46 -25.00 -17.74
C SER A 114 -6.31 -24.75 -18.72
N LYS A 115 -5.18 -25.44 -18.56
CA LYS A 115 -4.03 -25.33 -19.46
C LYS A 115 -4.37 -25.83 -20.88
N LEU A 116 -5.10 -26.94 -20.99
CA LEU A 116 -5.55 -27.48 -22.27
C LEU A 116 -6.54 -26.56 -22.97
N LEU A 117 -7.54 -26.05 -22.24
CA LEU A 117 -8.53 -25.11 -22.78
C LEU A 117 -7.88 -23.79 -23.24
N ARG A 118 -6.84 -23.31 -22.56
CA ARG A 118 -6.09 -22.11 -22.96
C ARG A 118 -5.35 -22.29 -24.29
N ARG A 119 -4.78 -23.46 -24.56
CA ARG A 119 -4.16 -23.78 -25.88
C ARG A 119 -5.17 -23.61 -27.02
N PHE A 120 -6.42 -24.02 -26.80
CA PHE A 120 -7.48 -23.83 -27.79
C PHE A 120 -7.86 -22.34 -27.94
N LEU A 121 -7.93 -21.61 -26.82
CA LEU A 121 -8.23 -20.16 -26.85
C LEU A 121 -7.17 -19.34 -27.59
N GLU A 122 -5.92 -19.81 -27.70
CA GLU A 122 -4.85 -19.15 -28.46
C GLU A 122 -4.95 -19.35 -29.98
N HIS A 123 -5.85 -20.22 -30.44
CA HIS A 123 -5.91 -20.57 -31.85
C HIS A 123 -6.22 -19.33 -32.72
N PRO A 124 -5.42 -19.03 -33.75
CA PRO A 124 -5.52 -17.76 -34.49
C PRO A 124 -6.84 -17.61 -35.28
N GLU A 125 -7.51 -18.72 -35.62
CA GLU A 125 -8.83 -18.71 -36.28
C GLU A 125 -10.02 -18.53 -35.29
N LEU A 126 -9.76 -18.43 -33.98
CA LEU A 126 -10.82 -18.29 -32.98
C LEU A 126 -11.17 -16.82 -32.74
N ASP A 127 -12.28 -16.34 -33.31
CA ASP A 127 -12.83 -15.01 -33.00
C ASP A 127 -13.55 -14.96 -31.63
N LEU A 128 -13.90 -13.73 -31.23
CA LEU A 128 -14.55 -13.44 -29.95
C LEU A 128 -15.89 -14.17 -29.79
N LEU A 129 -16.74 -14.25 -30.81
CA LEU A 129 -18.05 -14.89 -30.69
C LEU A 129 -17.90 -16.39 -30.46
N ARG A 130 -16.98 -17.03 -31.17
CA ARG A 130 -16.66 -18.44 -31.00
C ARG A 130 -16.01 -18.72 -29.66
N ALA A 131 -15.11 -17.85 -29.19
CA ALA A 131 -14.54 -17.94 -27.86
C ALA A 131 -15.64 -17.84 -26.78
N VAL A 132 -16.59 -16.90 -26.91
CA VAL A 132 -17.70 -16.76 -25.96
C VAL A 132 -18.64 -17.95 -25.99
N ARG A 133 -18.96 -18.51 -27.18
CA ARG A 133 -19.77 -19.73 -27.31
C ARG A 133 -19.08 -20.96 -26.74
N PHE A 134 -17.78 -21.09 -26.97
CA PHE A 134 -16.95 -22.13 -26.39
C PHE A 134 -16.99 -22.07 -24.86
N LEU A 135 -16.74 -20.88 -24.29
CA LEU A 135 -16.78 -20.69 -22.83
C LEU A 135 -18.20 -20.88 -22.27
N ALA A 136 -19.24 -20.49 -23.01
CA ALA A 136 -20.63 -20.75 -22.61
C ALA A 136 -20.94 -22.25 -22.52
N ALA A 137 -20.44 -23.05 -23.47
CA ALA A 137 -20.60 -24.51 -23.47
C ALA A 137 -19.89 -25.20 -22.29
N LEU A 138 -18.96 -24.50 -21.63
CA LEU A 138 -18.14 -25.02 -20.54
C LEU A 138 -18.47 -24.44 -19.16
N GLY A 139 -19.57 -23.69 -19.03
CA GLY A 139 -19.98 -23.12 -17.74
C GLY A 139 -19.46 -21.70 -17.47
N GLY A 140 -19.08 -20.95 -18.51
CA GLY A 140 -18.81 -19.50 -18.43
C GLY A 140 -20.01 -18.68 -17.94
N PHE A 141 -21.22 -19.23 -18.04
CA PHE A 141 -22.44 -18.64 -17.53
C PHE A 141 -23.22 -19.66 -16.71
N THR A 142 -23.94 -19.22 -15.66
CA THR A 142 -24.91 -20.05 -14.95
C THR A 142 -26.15 -20.29 -15.81
N ALA A 143 -27.03 -21.20 -15.38
CA ALA A 143 -28.34 -21.42 -16.03
C ALA A 143 -29.18 -20.13 -16.18
N GLN A 144 -29.00 -19.16 -15.27
CA GLN A 144 -29.66 -17.86 -15.32
C GLN A 144 -28.90 -16.83 -16.19
N GLY A 145 -27.82 -17.23 -16.85
CA GLY A 145 -26.97 -16.36 -17.66
C GLY A 145 -26.05 -15.46 -16.85
N VAL A 146 -25.88 -15.71 -15.55
CA VAL A 146 -24.95 -14.95 -14.70
C VAL A 146 -23.53 -15.38 -15.04
N VAL A 147 -22.63 -14.42 -15.23
CA VAL A 147 -21.21 -14.68 -15.48
C VAL A 147 -20.62 -15.56 -14.37
N THR A 148 -19.67 -16.45 -14.68
CA THR A 148 -18.87 -17.21 -13.69
C THR A 148 -17.41 -16.72 -13.66
N ASN A 149 -16.62 -17.17 -12.66
CA ASN A 149 -15.18 -16.83 -12.61
C ASN A 149 -14.44 -17.40 -13.82
N MET A 150 -14.87 -18.57 -14.29
CA MET A 150 -14.35 -19.20 -15.49
C MET A 150 -14.44 -18.29 -16.71
N LEU A 151 -15.56 -17.60 -16.92
CA LEU A 151 -15.65 -16.68 -18.07
C LEU A 151 -14.64 -15.55 -17.94
N ASP A 152 -14.59 -14.87 -16.81
CA ASP A 152 -13.70 -13.72 -16.60
C ASP A 152 -12.23 -14.07 -16.78
N GLU A 153 -11.77 -15.15 -16.14
CA GLU A 153 -10.36 -15.59 -16.24
C GLU A 153 -9.98 -15.94 -17.67
N GLN A 154 -10.81 -16.75 -18.34
CA GLN A 154 -10.47 -17.31 -19.66
C GLN A 154 -10.69 -16.29 -20.79
N ILE A 155 -11.69 -15.41 -20.70
CA ILE A 155 -11.88 -14.36 -21.70
C ILE A 155 -10.83 -13.25 -21.56
N SER A 156 -10.40 -12.94 -20.32
CA SER A 156 -9.28 -12.05 -20.07
C SER A 156 -7.97 -12.63 -20.60
N TYR A 157 -7.80 -13.96 -20.49
CA TYR A 157 -6.67 -14.66 -21.11
C TYR A 157 -6.70 -14.55 -22.63
N TYR A 158 -7.83 -14.91 -23.25
CA TYR A 158 -8.04 -14.80 -24.70
C TYR A 158 -7.69 -13.40 -25.20
N ARG A 159 -8.19 -12.36 -24.52
CA ARG A 159 -7.90 -10.95 -24.85
C ARG A 159 -6.39 -10.65 -24.87
N ARG A 160 -5.64 -11.14 -23.89
CA ARG A 160 -4.17 -10.97 -23.83
C ARG A 160 -3.44 -11.77 -24.89
N ALA A 161 -3.80 -13.04 -25.07
CA ALA A 161 -3.15 -13.95 -26.03
C ALA A 161 -3.25 -13.43 -27.47
N HIS A 162 -4.42 -12.89 -27.83
CA HIS A 162 -4.67 -12.35 -29.17
C HIS A 162 -4.26 -10.87 -29.32
N ARG A 163 -3.75 -10.24 -28.26
CA ARG A 163 -3.57 -8.77 -28.18
C ARG A 163 -4.83 -8.01 -28.63
N ALA A 164 -5.99 -8.57 -28.30
CA ALA A 164 -7.27 -8.11 -28.83
C ALA A 164 -7.74 -6.84 -28.10
N SER A 165 -8.26 -5.88 -28.86
CA SER A 165 -8.65 -4.56 -28.34
C SER A 165 -10.10 -4.47 -27.84
N PHE A 166 -10.84 -5.57 -27.80
CA PHE A 166 -12.26 -5.54 -27.43
C PHE A 166 -12.45 -5.26 -25.92
N GLY A 167 -13.62 -4.75 -25.55
CA GLY A 167 -14.02 -4.46 -24.17
C GLY A 167 -15.34 -5.12 -23.77
N LEU A 168 -15.91 -4.65 -22.66
CA LEU A 168 -17.19 -5.14 -22.13
C LEU A 168 -18.34 -4.89 -23.10
N ARG A 169 -18.23 -3.88 -23.97
CA ARG A 169 -19.26 -3.53 -24.94
C ARG A 169 -19.37 -4.61 -26.02
N GLU A 170 -18.25 -5.04 -26.59
CA GLU A 170 -18.18 -6.13 -27.56
C GLU A 170 -18.54 -7.47 -26.91
N LEU A 171 -18.08 -7.73 -25.68
CA LEU A 171 -18.46 -8.93 -24.94
C LEU A 171 -19.97 -8.97 -24.64
N GLY A 172 -20.57 -7.83 -24.32
CA GLY A 172 -22.01 -7.67 -24.16
C GLY A 172 -22.77 -7.92 -25.46
N ALA A 173 -22.26 -7.44 -26.59
CA ALA A 173 -22.82 -7.72 -27.91
C ALA A 173 -22.71 -9.21 -28.27
N ALA A 174 -21.59 -9.88 -27.94
CA ALA A 174 -21.47 -11.33 -28.08
C ALA A 174 -22.51 -12.06 -27.21
N MET A 175 -22.68 -11.69 -25.94
CA MET A 175 -23.73 -12.26 -25.07
C MET A 175 -25.14 -12.09 -25.63
N GLN A 176 -25.44 -10.95 -26.23
CA GLN A 176 -26.73 -10.72 -26.90
C GLN A 176 -26.94 -11.66 -28.09
N HIS A 177 -25.89 -11.96 -28.88
CA HIS A 177 -25.96 -12.97 -29.94
C HIS A 177 -26.27 -14.38 -29.40
N LEU A 178 -25.89 -14.66 -28.15
CA LEU A 178 -26.21 -15.89 -27.43
C LEU A 178 -27.59 -15.84 -26.72
N ARG A 179 -28.35 -14.75 -26.87
CA ARG A 179 -29.62 -14.47 -26.18
C ARG A 179 -29.48 -14.42 -24.64
N LEU A 180 -28.32 -14.00 -24.15
CA LEU A 180 -28.06 -13.76 -22.73
C LEU A 180 -28.28 -12.29 -22.39
N ASN A 181 -28.65 -12.00 -21.13
CA ASN A 181 -28.78 -10.63 -20.66
C ASN A 181 -27.38 -10.02 -20.42
N PRO A 182 -26.95 -9.01 -21.21
CA PRO A 182 -25.64 -8.40 -21.06
C PRO A 182 -25.46 -7.67 -19.71
N ASP A 183 -26.53 -7.29 -19.01
CA ASP A 183 -26.44 -6.60 -17.70
C ASP A 183 -25.73 -7.44 -16.64
N HIS A 184 -25.67 -8.77 -16.80
CA HIS A 184 -24.91 -9.63 -15.92
C HIS A 184 -23.40 -9.36 -15.97
N LEU A 185 -22.87 -8.80 -17.06
CA LEU A 185 -21.47 -8.34 -17.13
C LEU A 185 -21.26 -7.15 -16.19
N GLY A 186 -22.08 -6.10 -16.32
CA GLY A 186 -21.96 -4.91 -15.50
C GLY A 186 -22.18 -5.21 -14.02
N ARG A 187 -23.17 -6.04 -13.68
CA ARG A 187 -23.37 -6.50 -12.29
C ARG A 187 -22.20 -7.34 -11.77
N ALA A 188 -21.53 -8.12 -12.63
CA ALA A 188 -20.33 -8.85 -12.25
C ALA A 188 -19.14 -7.90 -12.03
N ARG A 189 -18.94 -6.91 -12.91
CA ARG A 189 -17.90 -5.87 -12.78
C ARG A 189 -18.08 -4.99 -11.55
N LEU A 190 -19.34 -4.75 -11.15
CA LEU A 190 -19.69 -4.00 -9.95
C LEU A 190 -19.57 -4.83 -8.66
N LYS A 191 -19.41 -6.16 -8.73
CA LYS A 191 -19.19 -7.01 -7.55
C LYS A 191 -17.68 -7.11 -7.24
N MET A 192 -17.24 -6.48 -6.15
CA MET A 192 -15.83 -6.46 -5.73
C MET A 192 -15.48 -7.43 -4.58
N ALA A 193 -16.24 -8.50 -4.36
CA ALA A 193 -15.84 -9.54 -3.42
C ALA A 193 -14.96 -10.59 -4.15
N TRP A 194 -13.75 -10.85 -3.64
CA TRP A 194 -12.77 -11.82 -4.17
C TRP A 194 -12.20 -11.47 -5.55
N GLY A 195 -11.51 -10.34 -5.66
CA GLY A 195 -10.65 -10.03 -6.81
C GLY A 195 -11.29 -9.21 -7.92
N GLY A 196 -12.60 -8.94 -7.91
CA GLY A 196 -13.30 -8.14 -8.92
C GLY A 196 -13.25 -8.77 -10.32
N ARG A 197 -14.39 -8.87 -11.02
CA ARG A 197 -14.37 -9.41 -12.40
C ARG A 197 -14.15 -8.31 -13.42
N PHE A 198 -13.44 -8.64 -14.50
CA PHE A 198 -13.16 -7.71 -15.59
C PHE A 198 -12.50 -6.41 -15.11
N LEU A 199 -11.46 -6.53 -14.27
CA LEU A 199 -10.58 -5.41 -13.89
C LEU A 199 -9.71 -4.96 -15.07
N TRP A 200 -10.37 -4.59 -16.16
CA TRP A 200 -9.77 -4.10 -17.39
C TRP A 200 -9.62 -2.58 -17.33
N GLU A 201 -8.78 -2.06 -18.22
CA GLU A 201 -8.51 -0.64 -18.37
C GLU A 201 -9.77 0.16 -18.75
N ALA A 202 -9.79 1.45 -18.39
CA ALA A 202 -10.94 2.32 -18.58
C ALA A 202 -11.53 2.28 -20.02
N PRO A 203 -10.73 2.37 -21.12
CA PRO A 203 -11.24 2.27 -22.49
C PRO A 203 -12.02 0.98 -22.80
N ALA A 204 -11.71 -0.13 -22.13
CA ALA A 204 -12.39 -1.41 -22.32
C ALA A 204 -13.70 -1.52 -21.52
N VAL A 205 -13.95 -0.59 -20.59
CA VAL A 205 -15.06 -0.68 -19.62
C VAL A 205 -16.09 0.42 -19.86
N TRP A 206 -15.67 1.68 -19.98
CA TRP A 206 -16.58 2.82 -20.00
C TRP A 206 -17.63 2.80 -21.13
N PRO A 207 -17.33 2.36 -22.38
CA PRO A 207 -18.32 2.39 -23.47
C PRO A 207 -19.54 1.49 -23.21
N TYR A 208 -19.36 0.43 -22.41
CA TYR A 208 -20.45 -0.45 -22.03
C TYR A 208 -21.39 0.22 -21.00
N PHE A 209 -20.81 0.95 -20.05
CA PHE A 209 -21.55 1.61 -18.96
C PHE A 209 -22.19 2.94 -19.40
N SER A 210 -21.62 3.65 -20.38
CA SER A 210 -22.26 4.83 -20.96
C SER A 210 -23.62 4.52 -21.59
N GLU A 211 -23.81 3.30 -22.08
CA GLU A 211 -25.09 2.81 -22.60
C GLU A 211 -26.01 2.23 -21.51
N ARG A 212 -25.52 2.06 -20.26
CA ARG A 212 -26.17 1.27 -19.18
C ARG A 212 -26.03 1.95 -17.82
N LEU A 213 -26.30 3.25 -17.75
CA LEU A 213 -26.21 4.05 -16.53
C LEU A 213 -27.09 3.51 -15.39
N HIS A 214 -28.19 2.81 -15.71
CA HIS A 214 -29.05 2.15 -14.72
C HIS A 214 -28.32 1.15 -13.82
N LEU A 215 -27.21 0.56 -14.29
CA LEU A 215 -26.38 -0.35 -13.48
C LEU A 215 -25.56 0.40 -12.42
N ILE A 216 -25.14 1.63 -12.74
CA ILE A 216 -24.49 2.54 -11.79
C ILE A 216 -25.53 2.98 -10.74
N ASP A 217 -26.75 3.34 -11.18
CA ASP A 217 -27.85 3.68 -10.29
C ASP A 217 -28.19 2.54 -9.32
N GLU A 218 -28.28 1.30 -9.83
CA GLU A 218 -28.51 0.10 -9.01
C GLU A 218 -27.44 -0.05 -7.92
N ALA A 219 -26.16 0.14 -8.26
CA ALA A 219 -25.06 0.02 -7.31
C ALA A 219 -25.03 1.16 -6.29
N LEU A 220 -25.30 2.40 -6.72
CA LEU A 220 -25.38 3.57 -5.84
C LEU A 220 -26.67 3.62 -5.01
N ALA A 221 -27.69 2.82 -5.31
CA ALA A 221 -28.89 2.69 -4.49
C ALA A 221 -28.84 1.50 -3.52
N ASP A 222 -27.82 0.65 -3.60
CA ASP A 222 -27.73 -0.57 -2.79
C ASP A 222 -27.52 -0.26 -1.30
N THR A 223 -28.49 -0.65 -0.48
CA THR A 223 -28.49 -0.46 0.97
C THR A 223 -28.40 -1.77 1.75
N SER A 224 -28.63 -2.92 1.11
CA SER A 224 -28.93 -4.18 1.78
C SER A 224 -27.95 -5.30 1.47
N SER A 225 -27.20 -5.24 0.36
CA SER A 225 -26.22 -6.27 0.04
C SER A 225 -25.07 -6.31 1.05
N TYR A 226 -24.57 -7.51 1.37
CA TYR A 226 -23.43 -7.68 2.28
C TYR A 226 -22.14 -7.01 1.74
N ASN A 227 -22.04 -6.84 0.42
CA ASN A 227 -20.93 -6.19 -0.29
C ASN A 227 -21.29 -4.79 -0.83
N ARG A 228 -22.26 -4.11 -0.22
CA ARG A 228 -22.75 -2.80 -0.69
C ARG A 228 -21.64 -1.75 -0.79
N ALA A 229 -20.68 -1.76 0.13
CA ALA A 229 -19.63 -0.74 0.17
C ALA A 229 -18.72 -0.87 -1.06
N GLU A 230 -18.32 -2.11 -1.36
CA GLU A 230 -17.50 -2.44 -2.51
C GLU A 230 -18.22 -2.14 -3.83
N ARG A 231 -19.52 -2.43 -3.91
CA ARG A 231 -20.33 -2.11 -5.11
C ARG A 231 -20.41 -0.61 -5.38
N ARG A 232 -20.62 0.20 -4.33
CA ARG A 232 -20.68 1.67 -4.45
C ARG A 232 -19.34 2.27 -4.86
N LEU A 233 -18.24 1.74 -4.33
CA LEU A 233 -16.88 2.15 -4.73
C LEU A 233 -16.60 1.81 -6.20
N ALA A 234 -16.97 0.61 -6.66
CA ALA A 234 -16.84 0.24 -8.06
C ALA A 234 -17.68 1.14 -8.98
N ALA A 235 -18.87 1.56 -8.54
CA ALA A 235 -19.71 2.50 -9.29
C ALA A 235 -19.04 3.88 -9.43
N LEU A 236 -18.43 4.41 -8.37
CA LEU A 236 -17.68 5.67 -8.40
C LEU A 236 -16.43 5.57 -9.29
N GLU A 237 -15.73 4.44 -9.26
CA GLU A 237 -14.60 4.16 -10.16
C GLU A 237 -15.04 4.20 -11.64
N ILE A 238 -16.14 3.51 -11.97
CA ILE A 238 -16.68 3.47 -13.33
C ILE A 238 -17.17 4.84 -13.79
N LEU A 239 -17.81 5.62 -12.92
CA LEU A 239 -18.14 7.02 -13.23
C LEU A 239 -16.87 7.81 -13.55
N GLY A 240 -15.78 7.56 -12.82
CA GLY A 240 -14.47 8.15 -13.11
C GLY A 240 -13.87 7.70 -14.44
N TYR A 241 -14.28 6.58 -15.03
CA TYR A 241 -13.82 6.18 -16.37
C TYR A 241 -14.58 6.88 -17.50
N LEU A 242 -15.76 7.43 -17.22
CA LEU A 242 -16.53 8.14 -18.24
C LEU A 242 -15.76 9.39 -18.69
N PRO A 243 -15.70 9.67 -20.00
CA PRO A 243 -15.07 10.87 -20.52
C PRO A 243 -15.83 12.15 -20.11
N GLU A 244 -17.16 12.07 -19.99
CA GLU A 244 -18.01 13.13 -19.46
C GLU A 244 -18.94 12.56 -18.38
N ILE A 245 -19.10 13.29 -17.28
CA ILE A 245 -19.95 12.88 -16.16
C ILE A 245 -21.39 13.31 -16.44
N PRO A 246 -22.37 12.38 -16.47
CA PRO A 246 -23.76 12.74 -16.68
C PRO A 246 -24.28 13.69 -15.59
N THR A 247 -24.99 14.75 -15.98
CA THR A 247 -25.45 15.83 -15.08
C THR A 247 -26.23 15.32 -13.87
N ALA A 248 -26.96 14.21 -14.01
CA ALA A 248 -27.72 13.58 -12.93
C ALA A 248 -26.85 13.13 -11.74
N TYR A 249 -25.56 12.84 -11.95
CA TYR A 249 -24.64 12.40 -10.91
C TYR A 249 -23.91 13.55 -10.21
N VAL A 250 -23.87 14.75 -10.80
CA VAL A 250 -23.04 15.86 -10.29
C VAL A 250 -23.44 16.27 -8.87
N GLU A 251 -24.73 16.52 -8.61
CA GLU A 251 -25.20 16.90 -7.27
C GLU A 251 -25.03 15.77 -6.22
N PRO A 252 -25.44 14.52 -6.48
CA PRO A 252 -25.15 13.41 -5.57
C PRO A 252 -23.66 13.24 -5.25
N LEU A 253 -22.78 13.43 -6.23
CA LEU A 253 -21.33 13.36 -6.01
C LEU A 253 -20.86 14.47 -5.08
N TRP A 254 -21.38 15.70 -5.19
CA TRP A 254 -21.02 16.78 -4.26
C TRP A 254 -21.48 16.50 -2.83
N GLU A 255 -22.66 15.91 -2.65
CA GLU A 255 -23.15 15.48 -1.34
C GLU A 255 -22.24 14.40 -0.73
N MET A 256 -21.76 13.45 -1.54
CA MET A 256 -20.80 12.43 -1.11
C MET A 256 -19.42 13.04 -0.79
N ALA A 257 -18.93 13.93 -1.65
CA ALA A 257 -17.60 14.52 -1.60
C ALA A 257 -17.38 15.52 -0.43
N LEU A 258 -18.43 16.20 0.02
CA LEU A 258 -18.39 17.14 1.16
C LEU A 258 -19.16 16.65 2.38
N GLY A 259 -19.85 15.51 2.26
CA GLY A 259 -20.70 14.96 3.31
C GLY A 259 -20.00 13.98 4.24
N ASN A 260 -20.82 13.22 4.95
CA ASN A 260 -20.38 12.27 5.98
C ASN A 260 -20.05 10.87 5.43
N ALA A 261 -20.11 10.66 4.12
CA ALA A 261 -19.86 9.38 3.45
C ALA A 261 -18.36 9.04 3.42
N ARG A 262 -17.79 8.71 4.59
CA ARG A 262 -16.33 8.62 4.82
C ARG A 262 -15.55 7.80 3.79
N ASN A 263 -16.12 6.68 3.31
CA ASN A 263 -15.44 5.77 2.37
C ASN A 263 -15.62 6.20 0.91
N GLU A 264 -16.70 6.90 0.58
CA GLU A 264 -17.05 7.29 -0.80
C GLU A 264 -16.54 8.68 -1.15
N ARG A 265 -16.18 9.45 -0.13
CA ARG A 265 -15.79 10.85 -0.26
C ARG A 265 -14.64 11.05 -1.25
N GLY A 266 -13.51 10.40 -1.01
CA GLY A 266 -12.32 10.53 -1.87
C GLY A 266 -12.59 10.13 -3.33
N PRO A 267 -13.19 8.95 -3.58
CA PRO A 267 -13.60 8.56 -4.93
C PRO A 267 -14.56 9.57 -5.58
N ALA A 268 -15.56 10.08 -4.88
CA ALA A 268 -16.46 11.10 -5.41
C ALA A 268 -15.75 12.43 -5.73
N GLN A 269 -14.79 12.85 -4.89
CA GLN A 269 -13.93 14.00 -5.16
C GLN A 269 -13.14 13.81 -6.46
N GLY A 270 -12.51 12.64 -6.65
CA GLY A 270 -11.75 12.33 -7.87
C GLY A 270 -12.59 12.32 -9.15
N VAL A 271 -13.88 11.97 -9.06
CA VAL A 271 -14.81 12.09 -10.20
C VAL A 271 -15.14 13.56 -10.48
N LEU A 272 -15.41 14.36 -9.44
CA LEU A 272 -15.77 15.77 -9.58
C LEU A 272 -14.63 16.66 -10.07
N GLU A 273 -13.37 16.28 -9.83
CA GLU A 273 -12.18 16.99 -10.34
C GLU A 273 -12.15 17.06 -11.88
N LYS A 274 -12.94 16.23 -12.58
CA LYS A 274 -13.09 16.28 -14.05
C LYS A 274 -14.21 17.22 -14.53
N VAL A 275 -15.07 17.68 -13.62
CA VAL A 275 -16.24 18.50 -13.95
C VAL A 275 -15.79 19.94 -14.18
N PRO A 276 -16.10 20.57 -15.33
CA PRO A 276 -15.74 21.96 -15.58
C PRO A 276 -16.23 22.90 -14.47
N GLY A 277 -15.32 23.73 -13.94
CA GLY A 277 -15.63 24.72 -12.89
C GLY A 277 -15.76 24.16 -11.48
N PHE A 278 -15.30 22.94 -11.22
CA PHE A 278 -15.35 22.34 -9.89
C PHE A 278 -14.59 23.16 -8.84
N GLU A 279 -13.50 23.81 -9.21
CA GLU A 279 -12.66 24.63 -8.33
C GLU A 279 -13.46 25.78 -7.73
N SER A 280 -14.25 26.47 -8.55
CA SER A 280 -15.10 27.58 -8.11
C SER A 280 -16.13 27.14 -7.08
N ARG A 281 -16.75 25.97 -7.29
CA ARG A 281 -17.72 25.40 -6.35
C ARG A 281 -17.05 24.91 -5.07
N LEU A 282 -15.85 24.33 -5.17
CA LEU A 282 -15.06 23.92 -4.02
C LEU A 282 -14.66 25.11 -3.14
N LEU A 283 -14.21 26.22 -3.75
CA LEU A 283 -13.89 27.46 -3.03
C LEU A 283 -15.12 28.02 -2.30
N ALA A 284 -16.29 28.03 -2.95
CA ALA A 284 -17.54 28.49 -2.33
C ALA A 284 -17.97 27.64 -1.12
N ALA A 285 -17.56 26.35 -1.06
CA ALA A 285 -17.87 25.48 0.08
C ALA A 285 -17.18 25.90 1.39
N LEU A 286 -16.13 26.74 1.32
CA LEU A 286 -15.50 27.36 2.50
C LEU A 286 -16.46 28.29 3.26
N ASP A 287 -17.50 28.82 2.61
CA ASP A 287 -18.51 29.68 3.25
C ASP A 287 -19.76 28.90 3.72
N SER A 288 -19.71 27.56 3.70
CA SER A 288 -20.83 26.73 4.14
C SER A 288 -21.21 26.98 5.60
N LYS A 289 -22.52 26.94 5.90
CA LYS A 289 -23.03 27.01 7.28
C LYS A 289 -22.63 25.79 8.12
N ARG A 290 -22.28 24.67 7.49
CA ARG A 290 -21.90 23.42 8.15
C ARG A 290 -20.39 23.35 8.32
N GLN A 291 -19.93 23.21 9.57
CA GLN A 291 -18.49 23.14 9.86
C GLN A 291 -17.81 21.94 9.17
N GLU A 292 -18.48 20.80 9.07
CA GLU A 292 -17.91 19.60 8.47
C GLU A 292 -17.61 19.81 6.99
N VAL A 293 -18.49 20.54 6.29
CA VAL A 293 -18.32 20.91 4.88
C VAL A 293 -17.15 21.87 4.70
N ARG A 294 -17.03 22.89 5.55
CA ARG A 294 -15.90 23.85 5.48
C ARG A 294 -14.57 23.16 5.73
N ALA A 295 -14.51 22.27 6.72
CA ALA A 295 -13.31 21.51 7.03
C ALA A 295 -12.90 20.60 5.88
N GLU A 296 -13.86 19.89 5.28
CA GLU A 296 -13.59 19.00 4.16
C GLU A 296 -13.21 19.76 2.89
N ALA A 297 -13.87 20.88 2.60
CA ALA A 297 -13.52 21.76 1.48
C ALA A 297 -12.07 22.25 1.60
N ALA A 298 -11.67 22.75 2.77
CA ALA A 298 -10.30 23.16 3.02
C ALA A 298 -9.30 22.00 2.90
N ALA A 299 -9.63 20.82 3.42
CA ALA A 299 -8.78 19.64 3.28
C ALA A 299 -8.57 19.27 1.81
N TRP A 300 -9.63 19.28 1.01
CA TRP A 300 -9.60 18.98 -0.43
C TRP A 300 -8.82 20.04 -1.21
N ILE A 301 -9.05 21.33 -0.97
CA ILE A 301 -8.27 22.43 -1.56
C ILE A 301 -6.77 22.23 -1.30
N GLY A 302 -6.41 21.93 -0.05
CA GLY A 302 -5.02 21.72 0.29
C GLY A 302 -4.41 20.46 -0.32
N ARG A 303 -5.22 19.42 -0.64
CA ARG A 303 -4.73 18.23 -1.36
C ARG A 303 -4.42 18.56 -2.83
N LEU A 304 -5.25 19.39 -3.44
CA LEU A 304 -5.08 19.80 -4.84
C LEU A 304 -3.99 20.85 -5.04
N GLY A 305 -3.60 21.58 -3.98
CA GLY A 305 -2.60 22.64 -4.08
C GLY A 305 -3.08 23.82 -4.94
N LEU A 306 -4.37 24.17 -4.87
CA LEU A 306 -4.95 25.25 -5.68
C LEU A 306 -4.34 26.61 -5.32
N ALA A 307 -3.48 27.15 -6.20
CA ALA A 307 -2.75 28.39 -5.96
C ALA A 307 -3.68 29.60 -5.69
N GLU A 308 -4.82 29.67 -6.38
CA GLU A 308 -5.78 30.79 -6.24
C GLU A 308 -6.57 30.74 -4.91
N ALA A 309 -6.50 29.64 -4.17
CA ALA A 309 -7.29 29.43 -2.97
C ALA A 309 -6.77 30.20 -1.74
N GLU A 310 -5.53 30.70 -1.76
CA GLU A 310 -4.91 31.35 -0.59
C GLU A 310 -5.80 32.48 -0.03
N SER A 311 -6.26 33.39 -0.90
CA SER A 311 -7.08 34.53 -0.49
C SER A 311 -8.43 34.11 0.12
N PHE A 312 -9.02 33.01 -0.37
CA PHE A 312 -10.25 32.44 0.17
C PHE A 312 -10.01 31.77 1.52
N LEU A 313 -8.92 31.01 1.64
CA LEU A 313 -8.51 30.33 2.88
C LEU A 313 -8.19 31.33 3.99
N ARG A 314 -7.45 32.42 3.69
CA ARG A 314 -7.16 33.49 4.66
C ARG A 314 -8.45 34.15 5.17
N ARG A 315 -9.36 34.51 4.26
CA ARG A 315 -10.66 35.10 4.60
C ARG A 315 -11.52 34.16 5.44
N ALA A 316 -11.51 32.87 5.12
CA ALA A 316 -12.22 31.86 5.90
C ALA A 316 -11.61 31.73 7.31
N LEU A 317 -10.27 31.75 7.42
CA LEU A 317 -9.55 31.63 8.69
C LEU A 317 -9.83 32.77 9.67
N GLU A 318 -9.95 34.00 9.17
CA GLU A 318 -10.26 35.20 9.97
C GLU A 318 -11.60 35.07 10.73
N LYS A 319 -12.60 34.45 10.10
CA LYS A 319 -13.95 34.31 10.66
C LYS A 319 -14.17 32.98 11.36
N GLU A 320 -13.27 32.02 11.21
CA GLU A 320 -13.45 30.66 11.71
C GLU A 320 -13.17 30.54 13.21
N LYS A 321 -14.21 30.12 13.94
CA LYS A 321 -14.22 29.95 15.39
C LYS A 321 -14.18 28.48 15.81
N GLN A 322 -14.52 27.57 14.90
CA GLN A 322 -14.57 26.14 15.18
C GLN A 322 -13.19 25.51 14.93
N ASP A 323 -12.73 24.70 15.87
CA ASP A 323 -11.39 24.10 15.82
C ASP A 323 -11.19 23.21 14.58
N LEU A 324 -12.23 22.46 14.17
CA LEU A 324 -12.12 21.49 13.07
C LEU A 324 -11.87 22.15 11.70
N PRO A 325 -12.71 23.07 11.20
CA PRO A 325 -12.41 23.79 9.96
C PRO A 325 -11.19 24.67 10.07
N ARG A 326 -10.95 25.31 11.23
CA ARG A 326 -9.77 26.14 11.44
C ARG A 326 -8.49 25.34 11.20
N ALA A 327 -8.40 24.14 11.78
CA ALA A 327 -7.27 23.23 11.57
C ALA A 327 -7.13 22.81 10.10
N ALA A 328 -8.23 22.53 9.40
CA ALA A 328 -8.19 22.15 7.98
C ALA A 328 -7.76 23.31 7.07
N ILE A 329 -8.26 24.52 7.30
CA ILE A 329 -7.91 25.74 6.56
C ILE A 329 -6.43 26.06 6.75
N MET A 330 -5.93 26.01 7.98
CA MET A 330 -4.50 26.22 8.25
C MET A 330 -3.65 25.12 7.60
N GLY A 331 -4.12 23.88 7.59
CA GLY A 331 -3.43 22.79 6.90
C GLY A 331 -3.37 22.96 5.38
N ALA A 332 -4.36 23.63 4.79
CA ALA A 332 -4.35 23.99 3.38
C ALA A 332 -3.41 25.16 3.08
N LEU A 333 -3.36 26.17 3.96
CA LEU A 333 -2.43 27.29 3.87
C LEU A 333 -0.96 26.82 3.99
N ASP A 334 -0.67 25.96 4.97
CA ASP A 334 0.63 25.31 5.17
C ASP A 334 1.12 24.62 3.90
N ARG A 335 0.24 23.82 3.27
CA ARG A 335 0.53 23.13 2.00
C ARG A 335 0.67 24.07 0.80
N SER A 336 0.10 25.27 0.88
CA SER A 336 0.25 26.31 -0.15
C SER A 336 1.51 27.17 0.05
N GLY A 337 2.34 26.85 1.05
CA GLY A 337 3.59 27.56 1.34
C GLY A 337 3.41 28.83 2.18
N VAL A 338 2.21 29.07 2.73
CA VAL A 338 1.97 30.22 3.61
C VAL A 338 2.61 29.96 4.98
N PRO A 339 3.53 30.81 5.44
CA PRO A 339 4.15 30.67 6.76
C PRO A 339 3.08 30.74 7.87
N LEU A 340 2.95 29.66 8.64
CA LEU A 340 1.91 29.60 9.67
C LEU A 340 2.21 30.49 10.88
N ASP A 341 3.46 30.91 11.07
CA ASP A 341 3.90 31.80 12.15
C ASP A 341 3.22 33.16 12.12
N GLU A 342 2.75 33.62 10.96
CA GLU A 342 1.88 34.80 10.80
C GLU A 342 0.59 34.70 11.66
N PHE A 343 0.18 33.48 12.01
CA PHE A 343 -1.04 33.20 12.78
C PHE A 343 -0.77 32.82 14.25
N LEU A 344 0.47 32.97 14.73
CA LEU A 344 0.84 32.74 16.15
C LEU A 344 0.46 33.91 17.05
N ASP A 345 -0.77 33.92 17.55
CA ASP A 345 -1.22 34.88 18.57
C ASP A 345 -1.11 34.27 19.99
N ARG A 346 0.03 34.48 20.66
CA ARG A 346 0.30 33.93 22.02
C ARG A 346 -0.64 34.51 23.08
N PRO A 347 -0.93 35.84 23.13
CA PRO A 347 -1.92 36.37 24.06
C PRO A 347 -3.32 35.79 23.86
N ALA A 348 -3.81 35.66 22.62
CA ALA A 348 -5.11 35.04 22.34
C ALA A 348 -5.13 33.56 22.73
N LEU A 349 -4.03 32.82 22.46
CA LEU A 349 -3.88 31.43 22.89
C LEU A 349 -4.04 31.27 24.40
N LEU A 350 -3.35 32.10 25.20
CA LEU A 350 -3.47 32.08 26.65
C LEU A 350 -4.88 32.46 27.12
N GLY A 351 -5.48 33.48 26.50
CA GLY A 351 -6.86 33.89 26.77
C GLY A 351 -7.86 32.76 26.55
N ASP A 352 -7.73 32.02 25.45
CA ASP A 352 -8.59 30.89 25.15
C ASP A 352 -8.30 29.66 26.01
N ALA A 353 -7.03 29.43 26.37
CA ALA A 353 -6.64 28.38 27.30
C ALA A 353 -7.36 28.55 28.65
N ARG A 354 -7.35 29.77 29.20
CA ARG A 354 -8.05 30.11 30.45
C ARG A 354 -9.57 29.91 30.35
N LYS A 355 -10.20 30.29 29.23
CA LYS A 355 -11.65 30.04 29.00
C LYS A 355 -12.00 28.55 28.97
N ILE A 356 -11.12 27.72 28.41
CA ILE A 356 -11.33 26.26 28.35
C ILE A 356 -11.22 25.65 29.74
N LEU A 357 -10.18 26.02 30.48
CA LEU A 357 -9.91 25.46 31.82
C LEU A 357 -10.91 25.94 32.86
N ALA A 358 -11.53 27.11 32.67
CA ALA A 358 -12.65 27.57 33.50
C ALA A 358 -13.86 26.60 33.51
N LYS A 359 -13.96 25.71 32.52
CA LYS A 359 -15.00 24.65 32.47
C LYS A 359 -14.63 23.39 33.25
N GLY A 360 -13.45 23.34 33.86
CA GLY A 360 -12.92 22.16 34.55
C GLY A 360 -12.18 21.17 33.62
N LEU A 361 -11.38 20.31 34.22
CA LEU A 361 -10.67 19.24 33.51
C LEU A 361 -11.63 18.08 33.17
N PRO A 362 -11.50 17.43 31.99
CA PRO A 362 -12.33 16.30 31.62
C PRO A 362 -12.14 15.10 32.56
N GLU A 363 -13.22 14.43 32.95
CA GLU A 363 -13.19 13.22 33.79
C GLU A 363 -12.34 12.10 33.17
N GLY A 364 -12.39 11.95 31.84
CA GLY A 364 -11.57 11.00 31.09
C GLY A 364 -10.05 11.23 31.19
N LEU A 365 -9.62 12.36 31.75
CA LEU A 365 -8.21 12.69 32.01
C LEU A 365 -7.87 12.76 33.52
N SER A 366 -8.73 12.24 34.39
CA SER A 366 -8.48 12.17 35.85
C SER A 366 -7.23 11.36 36.22
N TRP A 367 -6.84 10.41 35.36
CA TRP A 367 -5.63 9.60 35.52
C TRP A 367 -4.34 10.29 35.04
N PHE A 368 -4.45 11.39 34.30
CA PHE A 368 -3.30 12.03 33.68
C PHE A 368 -2.45 12.79 34.71
N PRO A 369 -1.12 12.63 34.73
CA PRO A 369 -0.26 13.21 35.76
C PRO A 369 0.08 14.68 35.47
N TRP A 370 -0.88 15.58 35.75
CA TRP A 370 -0.76 17.02 35.46
C TRP A 370 0.41 17.71 36.18
N ASP A 371 0.81 17.20 37.34
CA ASP A 371 1.94 17.66 38.15
C ASP A 371 3.31 17.37 37.52
N ARG A 372 3.36 16.47 36.53
CA ARG A 372 4.59 16.09 35.80
C ARG A 372 4.81 16.89 34.52
N LEU A 373 3.97 17.89 34.23
CA LEU A 373 4.16 18.74 33.04
C LEU A 373 5.51 19.49 33.12
N PRO A 374 6.36 19.41 32.09
CA PRO A 374 7.62 20.13 32.07
C PRO A 374 7.40 21.63 31.87
N THR A 375 8.31 22.44 32.41
CA THR A 375 8.44 23.85 32.03
C THR A 375 8.99 23.95 30.62
N LEU A 376 8.30 24.67 29.74
CA LEU A 376 8.73 24.88 28.35
C LEU A 376 9.05 26.36 28.11
N HIS A 377 9.94 26.63 27.18
CA HIS A 377 10.29 27.99 26.76
C HIS A 377 10.07 28.20 25.26
N TRP A 378 9.62 29.39 24.89
CA TRP A 378 9.58 29.83 23.49
C TRP A 378 11.00 29.94 22.94
N LYS A 379 11.24 29.41 21.73
CA LYS A 379 12.58 29.39 21.13
C LYS A 379 13.17 30.78 20.93
N ASP A 380 12.34 31.70 20.45
CA ASP A 380 12.71 33.06 20.05
C ASP A 380 12.89 34.02 21.23
N THR A 381 11.96 34.04 22.18
CA THR A 381 12.02 34.96 23.32
C THR A 381 12.71 34.37 24.54
N GLY A 382 12.76 33.03 24.64
CA GLY A 382 13.20 32.33 25.86
C GLY A 382 12.22 32.43 27.03
N GLU A 383 11.07 33.08 26.85
CA GLU A 383 10.04 33.20 27.89
C GLU A 383 9.35 31.85 28.15
N GLU A 384 8.91 31.65 29.39
CA GLU A 384 8.18 30.46 29.80
C GLU A 384 6.79 30.39 29.11
N VAL A 385 6.43 29.20 28.65
CA VAL A 385 5.10 28.90 28.13
C VAL A 385 4.17 28.65 29.31
N PRO A 386 3.08 29.42 29.48
CA PRO A 386 2.17 29.22 30.60
C PRO A 386 1.59 27.81 30.64
N VAL A 387 1.56 27.19 31.83
CA VAL A 387 1.06 25.82 32.01
C VAL A 387 -0.38 25.64 31.54
N GLU A 388 -1.21 26.69 31.63
CA GLU A 388 -2.60 26.68 31.15
C GLU A 388 -2.67 26.41 29.64
N VAL A 389 -1.70 26.91 28.88
CA VAL A 389 -1.61 26.64 27.43
C VAL A 389 -1.43 25.15 27.21
N LEU A 390 -0.47 24.52 27.90
CA LEU A 390 -0.18 23.09 27.77
C LEU A 390 -1.39 22.23 28.18
N GLN A 391 -2.01 22.56 29.31
CA GLN A 391 -3.22 21.89 29.79
C GLN A 391 -4.37 22.01 28.78
N SER A 392 -4.61 23.21 28.26
CA SER A 392 -5.68 23.44 27.29
C SER A 392 -5.47 22.67 25.98
N LEU A 393 -4.22 22.55 25.51
CA LEU A 393 -3.89 21.80 24.29
C LEU A 393 -4.11 20.30 24.49
N LEU A 394 -3.76 19.74 25.65
CA LEU A 394 -4.05 18.34 26.01
C LEU A 394 -5.57 18.10 26.08
N VAL A 395 -6.32 19.01 26.71
CA VAL A 395 -7.79 18.93 26.79
C VAL A 395 -8.45 19.00 25.41
N ARG A 396 -8.01 19.93 24.54
CA ARG A 396 -8.52 20.02 23.15
C ARG A 396 -8.20 18.75 22.37
N SER A 397 -6.97 18.27 22.44
CA SER A 397 -6.54 17.08 21.71
C SER A 397 -7.30 15.83 22.15
N HIS A 398 -7.52 15.67 23.46
CA HIS A 398 -8.39 14.62 24.00
C HIS A 398 -9.81 14.68 23.43
N LYS A 399 -10.44 15.87 23.39
CA LYS A 399 -11.80 16.04 22.85
C LYS A 399 -11.88 15.74 21.34
N LEU A 400 -10.85 16.09 20.57
CA LEU A 400 -10.78 15.77 19.15
C LEU A 400 -10.63 14.26 18.90
N GLY A 401 -10.01 13.53 19.84
CA GLY A 401 -9.86 12.08 19.75
C GLY A 401 -9.04 11.62 18.55
N ASN A 402 -8.24 12.49 17.94
CA ASN A 402 -7.39 12.20 16.79
C ASN A 402 -5.92 12.13 17.25
N PRO A 403 -5.18 11.03 17.01
CA PRO A 403 -3.76 10.94 17.38
C PRO A 403 -2.83 11.78 16.48
N GLU A 404 -3.33 12.32 15.37
CA GLU A 404 -2.55 13.14 14.44
C GLU A 404 -2.48 14.61 14.91
N PRO A 405 -1.28 15.22 14.98
CA PRO A 405 -1.15 16.62 15.35
C PRO A 405 -1.68 17.54 14.26
N GLY A 406 -2.67 18.36 14.61
CA GLY A 406 -3.16 19.44 13.74
C GLY A 406 -2.10 20.52 13.49
N PRO A 407 -2.23 21.35 12.42
CA PRO A 407 -1.21 22.32 12.02
C PRO A 407 -0.81 23.31 13.12
N LEU A 408 -1.76 23.86 13.86
CA LEU A 408 -1.49 24.75 15.00
C LEU A 408 -0.66 24.08 16.09
N LEU A 409 -1.00 22.83 16.42
CA LEU A 409 -0.30 22.09 17.46
C LEU A 409 1.15 21.82 17.04
N ARG A 410 1.38 21.49 15.76
CA ARG A 410 2.73 21.34 15.20
C ARG A 410 3.51 22.65 15.28
N LEU A 411 2.90 23.77 14.89
CA LEU A 411 3.50 25.09 14.91
C LEU A 411 3.88 25.54 16.34
N TYR A 412 3.01 25.29 17.33
CA TYR A 412 3.35 25.55 18.72
C TYR A 412 4.47 24.63 19.20
N GLY A 413 4.38 23.33 18.92
CA GLY A 413 5.42 22.35 19.24
C GLY A 413 6.79 22.72 18.67
N SER A 414 6.86 23.13 17.39
CA SER A 414 8.11 23.56 16.75
C SER A 414 8.69 24.84 17.33
N SER A 415 7.87 25.65 18.02
CA SER A 415 8.27 26.91 18.64
C SER A 415 8.78 26.76 20.08
N TRP A 416 8.82 25.54 20.64
CA TRP A 416 9.28 25.27 22.01
C TRP A 416 10.64 24.59 22.05
N ARG A 417 11.50 24.96 23.02
CA ARG A 417 12.84 24.38 23.20
C ARG A 417 12.78 22.95 23.73
N GLU A 418 12.10 22.72 24.85
CA GLU A 418 12.03 21.43 25.57
C GLU A 418 10.90 20.54 25.05
N ARG A 419 10.49 20.69 23.78
CA ARG A 419 9.32 20.00 23.23
C ARG A 419 9.40 18.48 23.41
N GLU A 420 10.57 17.87 23.22
CA GLU A 420 10.72 16.41 23.35
C GLU A 420 10.41 15.92 24.76
N GLU A 421 10.70 16.69 25.81
CA GLU A 421 10.36 16.30 27.18
C GLU A 421 8.85 16.26 27.38
N LEU A 422 8.10 17.22 26.82
CA LEU A 422 6.63 17.16 26.83
C LEU A 422 6.14 15.93 26.05
N GLY A 423 6.70 15.69 24.87
CA GLY A 423 6.29 14.58 24.02
C GLY A 423 6.53 13.21 24.66
N VAL A 424 7.69 13.03 25.31
CA VAL A 424 8.03 11.83 26.07
C VAL A 424 7.11 11.68 27.27
N MET A 425 6.90 12.72 28.08
CA MET A 425 6.05 12.63 29.26
C MET A 425 4.63 12.21 28.91
N VAL A 426 4.02 12.85 27.90
CA VAL A 426 2.66 12.54 27.45
C VAL A 426 2.57 11.11 26.94
N LEU A 427 3.55 10.67 26.13
CA LEU A 427 3.57 9.32 25.58
C LEU A 427 3.78 8.25 26.67
N GLU A 428 4.68 8.48 27.62
CA GLU A 428 4.90 7.58 28.77
C GLU A 428 3.65 7.47 29.64
N ALA A 429 2.97 8.58 29.92
CA ALA A 429 1.72 8.58 30.68
C ALA A 429 0.63 7.78 29.95
N TRP A 430 0.50 7.98 28.63
CA TRP A 430 -0.46 7.24 27.81
C TRP A 430 -0.15 5.73 27.77
N ILE A 431 1.11 5.35 27.56
CA ILE A 431 1.55 3.95 27.55
C ILE A 431 1.31 3.32 28.92
N ALA A 432 1.71 3.98 30.01
CA ALA A 432 1.53 3.47 31.37
C ALA A 432 0.06 3.24 31.71
N ARG A 433 -0.85 4.12 31.26
CA ARG A 433 -2.29 3.92 31.40
C ARG A 433 -2.78 2.74 30.56
N ASP A 434 -2.31 2.63 29.32
CA ASP A 434 -2.75 1.60 28.39
C ASP A 434 -2.27 0.19 28.80
N THR A 435 -1.08 0.08 29.39
CA THR A 435 -0.43 -1.20 29.73
C THR A 435 -0.45 -1.50 31.23
N ARG A 436 -1.32 -0.85 32.01
CA ARG A 436 -1.44 -1.09 33.46
C ARG A 436 -1.85 -2.55 33.72
N PRO A 437 -1.06 -3.36 34.45
CA PRO A 437 -1.38 -4.77 34.67
C PRO A 437 -2.73 -4.95 35.39
N ALA A 438 -3.55 -5.90 34.92
CA ALA A 438 -4.79 -6.29 35.59
C ALA A 438 -4.53 -7.15 36.84
N ASN A 439 -3.40 -7.85 36.87
CA ASN A 439 -3.05 -8.81 37.90
C ASN A 439 -1.66 -8.51 38.44
N THR A 440 -1.49 -8.67 39.75
CA THR A 440 -0.15 -8.86 40.33
C THR A 440 0.44 -10.20 39.87
N PRO A 441 1.78 -10.38 39.92
CA PRO A 441 2.38 -11.67 39.58
C PRO A 441 1.83 -12.86 40.38
N HIS A 442 1.43 -12.61 41.64
CA HIS A 442 0.81 -13.63 42.49
C HIS A 442 -0.59 -14.01 42.03
N GLU A 443 -1.45 -13.04 41.73
CA GLU A 443 -2.80 -13.27 41.21
C GLU A 443 -2.77 -13.95 39.83
N ALA A 444 -1.85 -13.54 38.95
CA ALA A 444 -1.66 -14.16 37.64
C ALA A 444 -1.28 -15.65 37.78
N ALA A 445 -0.39 -15.98 38.73
CA ALA A 445 -0.03 -17.37 39.01
C ALA A 445 -1.21 -18.19 39.56
N ALA A 446 -1.96 -17.63 40.51
CA ALA A 446 -3.14 -18.29 41.05
C ALA A 446 -4.21 -18.55 39.97
N LYS A 447 -4.47 -17.58 39.09
CA LYS A 447 -5.38 -17.73 37.94
C LYS A 447 -4.87 -18.79 36.95
N ALA A 448 -3.58 -18.77 36.63
CA ALA A 448 -2.97 -19.78 35.75
C ALA A 448 -3.12 -21.19 36.30
N ASP A 449 -2.89 -21.39 37.60
CA ASP A 449 -3.03 -22.67 38.27
C ASP A 449 -4.49 -23.16 38.31
N ALA A 450 -5.44 -22.24 38.51
CA ALA A 450 -6.86 -22.55 38.45
C ALA A 450 -7.29 -22.97 37.03
N SER A 451 -6.90 -22.22 36.00
CA SER A 451 -7.21 -22.52 34.59
C SER A 451 -6.52 -23.79 34.08
N LEU A 452 -5.32 -24.09 34.57
CA LEU A 452 -4.56 -25.28 34.18
C LEU A 452 -5.33 -26.57 34.46
N ARG A 453 -6.03 -26.64 35.60
CA ARG A 453 -6.79 -27.84 36.01
C ARG A 453 -7.89 -28.20 35.00
N LEU A 454 -8.59 -27.19 34.50
CA LEU A 454 -9.66 -27.37 33.50
C LEU A 454 -9.09 -27.73 32.13
N LEU A 455 -8.05 -27.03 31.68
CA LEU A 455 -7.48 -27.22 30.35
C LEU A 455 -6.68 -28.53 30.22
N THR A 456 -6.06 -29.03 31.30
CA THR A 456 -5.41 -30.34 31.30
C THR A 456 -6.41 -31.48 31.06
N GLN A 457 -7.66 -31.32 31.50
CA GLN A 457 -8.73 -32.29 31.21
C GLN A 457 -9.18 -32.23 29.75
N GLN A 458 -9.15 -31.05 29.13
CA GLN A 458 -9.58 -30.84 27.74
C GLN A 458 -8.48 -31.13 26.70
N GLN A 459 -7.21 -31.02 27.10
CA GLN A 459 -6.04 -31.20 26.24
C GLN A 459 -5.01 -32.13 26.92
N PRO A 460 -5.33 -33.42 27.09
CA PRO A 460 -4.47 -34.36 27.83
C PRO A 460 -3.10 -34.57 27.18
N ASP A 461 -3.00 -34.34 25.87
CA ASP A 461 -1.77 -34.54 25.08
C ASP A 461 -0.75 -33.39 25.22
N VAL A 462 -1.13 -32.25 25.82
CA VAL A 462 -0.23 -31.10 26.02
C VAL A 462 0.40 -31.16 27.42
N PRO A 463 1.73 -31.10 27.56
CA PRO A 463 2.37 -31.11 28.88
C PRO A 463 1.87 -29.99 29.80
N PRO A 464 1.41 -30.28 31.04
CA PRO A 464 0.82 -29.29 31.94
C PRO A 464 1.73 -28.09 32.22
N GLU A 465 3.05 -28.31 32.28
CA GLU A 465 4.01 -27.22 32.49
C GLU A 465 4.08 -26.22 31.33
N ARG A 466 3.86 -26.69 30.10
CA ARG A 466 3.80 -25.82 28.91
C ARG A 466 2.54 -24.97 28.97
N LEU A 467 1.40 -25.60 29.27
CA LEU A 467 0.11 -24.94 29.38
C LEU A 467 0.09 -23.90 30.53
N ARG A 468 0.65 -24.26 31.69
CA ARG A 468 0.80 -23.36 32.84
C ARG A 468 1.61 -22.11 32.48
N ARG A 469 2.75 -22.28 31.78
CA ARG A 469 3.59 -21.15 31.34
C ARG A 469 2.85 -20.23 30.39
N GLN A 470 2.09 -20.78 29.44
CA GLN A 470 1.27 -19.99 28.51
C GLN A 470 0.18 -19.19 29.24
N LEU A 471 -0.54 -19.83 30.17
CA LEU A 471 -1.58 -19.18 30.96
C LEU A 471 -1.02 -18.10 31.87
N LEU A 472 0.08 -18.38 32.57
CA LEU A 472 0.76 -17.40 33.42
C LEU A 472 1.18 -16.18 32.60
N GLN A 473 1.80 -16.39 31.44
CA GLN A 473 2.20 -15.29 30.57
C GLN A 473 0.98 -14.49 30.08
N ALA A 474 -0.13 -15.16 29.74
CA ALA A 474 -1.36 -14.48 29.31
C ALA A 474 -1.95 -13.60 30.43
N PHE A 475 -2.01 -14.08 31.68
CA PHE A 475 -2.51 -13.29 32.82
C PHE A 475 -1.55 -12.18 33.27
N LEU A 476 -0.24 -12.35 33.07
CA LEU A 476 0.76 -11.29 33.28
C LEU A 476 0.64 -10.19 32.22
N ASP A 477 0.27 -10.56 30.99
CA ASP A 477 0.12 -9.63 29.86
C ASP A 477 -1.29 -9.00 29.82
N GLU A 478 -2.23 -9.47 30.65
CA GLU A 478 -3.56 -8.90 30.80
C GLU A 478 -3.46 -7.51 31.44
N CYS A 479 -4.03 -6.50 30.79
CA CYS A 479 -4.07 -5.15 31.33
C CYS A 479 -5.47 -4.80 31.81
N GLU A 480 -5.53 -3.95 32.84
CA GLU A 480 -6.77 -3.49 33.48
C GLU A 480 -7.71 -2.79 32.49
N GLY A 481 -7.15 -2.13 31.45
CA GLY A 481 -7.93 -1.46 30.43
C GLY A 481 -7.11 -1.01 29.22
N SER A 482 -7.57 0.08 28.60
CA SER A 482 -6.88 0.71 27.48
C SER A 482 -7.06 2.23 27.48
N ALA A 483 -6.04 2.95 27.00
CA ALA A 483 -6.05 4.40 26.79
C ALA A 483 -6.48 4.80 25.37
N ILE A 484 -7.04 3.88 24.57
CA ILE A 484 -7.40 4.14 23.17
C ILE A 484 -8.50 5.21 23.01
N LYS A 485 -9.37 5.37 24.03
CA LYS A 485 -10.37 6.45 24.05
C LYS A 485 -9.71 7.82 24.22
N GLU A 486 -8.53 7.86 24.83
CA GLU A 486 -7.72 9.06 25.05
C GLU A 486 -6.59 9.22 24.02
N LYS A 487 -6.65 8.51 22.88
CA LYS A 487 -5.65 8.58 21.80
C LYS A 487 -5.39 9.99 21.26
N GLY A 488 -6.33 10.92 21.48
CA GLY A 488 -6.15 12.33 21.17
C GLY A 488 -4.92 12.96 21.84
N LEU A 489 -4.51 12.47 23.02
CA LEU A 489 -3.28 12.93 23.69
C LEU A 489 -2.02 12.66 22.85
N LEU A 490 -2.04 11.62 22.01
CA LEU A 490 -0.92 11.29 21.13
C LEU A 490 -0.67 12.41 20.10
N ALA A 491 -1.65 13.26 19.77
CA ALA A 491 -1.40 14.42 18.92
C ALA A 491 -0.40 15.40 19.55
N VAL A 492 -0.45 15.60 20.87
CA VAL A 492 0.52 16.46 21.57
C VAL A 492 1.89 15.81 21.58
N ALA A 493 1.97 14.51 21.90
CA ALA A 493 3.22 13.77 21.75
C ALA A 493 3.76 13.84 20.31
N GLY A 494 2.85 13.83 19.35
CA GLY A 494 3.08 13.90 17.91
C GLY A 494 3.70 15.20 17.42
N ALA A 495 3.23 16.34 17.92
CA ALA A 495 3.83 17.65 17.61
C ALA A 495 5.18 17.88 18.31
N CYS A 496 5.40 17.14 19.38
CA CYS A 496 6.54 17.27 20.28
C CYS A 496 7.53 16.09 20.17
N GLN A 497 7.53 15.39 19.03
CA GLN A 497 8.32 14.17 18.85
C GLN A 497 9.84 14.43 18.76
N GLY A 498 10.60 13.40 19.14
CA GLY A 498 12.04 13.27 18.97
C GLY A 498 12.50 11.80 19.05
N PRO A 499 13.81 11.51 19.02
CA PRO A 499 14.34 10.14 19.05
C PRO A 499 13.82 9.26 20.20
N ARG A 500 13.56 9.84 21.37
CA ARG A 500 13.08 9.09 22.55
C ARG A 500 11.65 8.61 22.36
N THR A 501 10.77 9.42 21.76
CA THR A 501 9.39 9.02 21.50
C THR A 501 9.33 7.89 20.48
N VAL A 502 10.16 7.94 19.43
CA VAL A 502 10.27 6.86 18.43
C VAL A 502 10.63 5.52 19.07
N ARG A 503 11.60 5.51 20.00
CA ARG A 503 12.00 4.29 20.74
C ARG A 503 10.88 3.72 21.60
N LEU A 504 10.11 4.57 22.27
CA LEU A 504 8.95 4.14 23.06
C LEU A 504 7.89 3.48 22.17
N VAL A 505 7.62 4.06 20.99
CA VAL A 505 6.70 3.45 20.02
C VAL A 505 7.24 2.11 19.50
N GLU A 506 8.51 2.03 19.12
CA GLU A 506 9.11 0.78 18.66
C GLU A 506 8.99 -0.34 19.70
N GLN A 507 9.29 -0.03 20.97
CA GLN A 507 9.17 -0.98 22.08
C GLN A 507 7.72 -1.43 22.27
N TYR A 508 6.77 -0.49 22.21
CA TYR A 508 5.35 -0.80 22.32
C TYR A 508 4.90 -1.73 21.18
N LEU A 509 5.23 -1.40 19.93
CA LEU A 509 4.90 -2.23 18.76
C LEU A 509 5.49 -3.63 18.88
N ARG A 510 6.75 -3.76 19.31
CA ARG A 510 7.42 -5.06 19.50
C ARG A 510 6.81 -5.90 20.63
N ARG A 511 6.32 -5.27 21.70
CA ARG A 511 5.73 -5.99 22.85
C ARG A 511 4.27 -6.37 22.64
N TRP A 512 3.50 -5.49 22.01
CA TRP A 512 2.04 -5.57 21.99
C TRP A 512 1.41 -5.89 20.62
N TYR A 513 2.23 -6.19 19.60
CA TYR A 513 1.70 -6.67 18.32
C TYR A 513 0.82 -7.92 18.54
N GLY A 514 -0.31 -8.00 17.82
CA GLY A 514 -1.28 -9.09 17.97
C GLY A 514 -2.27 -8.96 19.13
N LEU A 515 -1.95 -8.17 20.18
CA LEU A 515 -2.84 -7.96 21.33
C LEU A 515 -3.54 -6.58 21.29
N ARG A 516 -2.83 -5.53 20.83
CA ARG A 516 -3.29 -4.13 20.91
C ARG A 516 -3.23 -3.41 19.56
N ALA A 517 -3.92 -3.97 18.57
CA ALA A 517 -3.83 -3.49 17.19
C ALA A 517 -4.29 -2.03 17.01
N ALA A 518 -5.36 -1.59 17.69
CA ALA A 518 -5.88 -0.22 17.55
C ALA A 518 -4.88 0.83 18.11
N GLN A 519 -4.19 0.49 19.19
CA GLN A 519 -3.18 1.30 19.86
C GLN A 519 -1.92 1.40 18.99
N CYS A 520 -1.47 0.27 18.45
CA CYS A 520 -0.36 0.24 17.49
C CYS A 520 -0.64 1.17 16.29
N LYS A 521 -1.85 1.11 15.74
CA LYS A 521 -2.27 2.00 14.64
C LYS A 521 -2.27 3.47 15.06
N ALA A 522 -2.79 3.80 16.24
CA ALA A 522 -2.80 5.18 16.75
C ALA A 522 -1.38 5.74 16.94
N LEU A 523 -0.44 4.94 17.43
CA LEU A 523 0.97 5.33 17.57
C LEU A 523 1.65 5.53 16.21
N LEU A 524 1.31 4.71 15.21
CA LEU A 524 1.80 4.89 13.84
C LEU A 524 1.23 6.17 13.20
N SER A 525 -0.07 6.46 13.40
CA SER A 525 -0.69 7.71 12.95
C SER A 525 0.00 8.93 13.56
N MET A 526 0.36 8.88 14.85
CA MET A 526 1.17 9.91 15.50
C MET A 526 2.56 10.02 14.84
N LEU A 527 3.28 8.90 14.65
CA LEU A 527 4.62 8.88 14.04
C LEU A 527 4.65 9.39 12.59
N ALA A 528 3.56 9.24 11.82
CA ALA A 528 3.47 9.71 10.44
C ALA A 528 3.58 11.25 10.28
N TRP A 529 3.53 11.98 11.40
CA TRP A 529 3.76 13.41 11.49
C TRP A 529 5.10 13.77 12.15
N SER A 530 5.99 12.81 12.33
CA SER A 530 7.33 13.06 12.85
C SER A 530 8.18 13.81 11.83
N ASP A 531 8.85 14.87 12.27
CA ASP A 531 9.88 15.54 11.48
C ASP A 531 11.25 14.84 11.61
N HIS A 532 11.35 13.82 12.46
CA HIS A 532 12.61 13.13 12.75
C HIS A 532 12.79 11.90 11.84
N PRO A 533 13.95 11.75 11.14
CA PRO A 533 14.21 10.63 10.22
C PRO A 533 13.92 9.24 10.83
N LEU A 534 14.31 9.01 12.09
CA LEU A 534 14.03 7.75 12.79
C LEU A 534 12.54 7.39 12.86
N GLY A 535 11.64 8.37 13.05
CA GLY A 535 10.20 8.13 13.11
C GLY A 535 9.66 7.67 11.76
N LEU A 536 10.15 8.32 10.69
CA LEU A 536 9.78 8.00 9.31
C LEU A 536 10.33 6.63 8.89
N GLN A 537 11.56 6.31 9.25
CA GLN A 537 12.15 4.99 8.99
C GLN A 537 11.47 3.87 9.78
N LEU A 538 11.04 4.12 11.02
CA LEU A 538 10.23 3.15 11.76
C LEU A 538 8.89 2.90 11.05
N LEU A 539 8.20 3.96 10.61
CA LEU A 539 6.96 3.85 9.84
C LEU A 539 7.17 3.03 8.56
N LEU A 540 8.18 3.37 7.75
CA LEU A 540 8.53 2.69 6.51
C LEU A 540 8.93 1.23 6.74
N GLY A 541 9.67 0.94 7.82
CA GLY A 541 10.03 -0.42 8.22
C GLY A 541 8.81 -1.27 8.54
N VAL A 542 7.84 -0.70 9.28
CA VAL A 542 6.56 -1.37 9.60
C VAL A 542 5.70 -1.55 8.35
N ALA A 543 5.66 -0.57 7.44
CA ALA A 543 4.96 -0.66 6.16
C ALA A 543 5.53 -1.80 5.29
N ARG A 544 6.86 -1.90 5.20
CA ARG A 544 7.56 -2.93 4.43
C ARG A 544 7.33 -4.32 4.99
N ARG A 545 7.51 -4.51 6.30
CA ARG A 545 7.41 -5.83 6.93
C ARG A 545 7.00 -5.72 8.40
N PHE A 546 5.81 -6.25 8.71
CA PHE A 546 5.37 -6.41 10.09
C PHE A 546 4.54 -7.68 10.28
N ARG A 547 4.64 -8.31 11.46
CA ARG A 547 4.00 -9.61 11.74
C ARG A 547 2.47 -9.57 11.64
N THR A 548 1.86 -8.42 11.95
CA THR A 548 0.41 -8.24 11.92
C THR A 548 -0.01 -7.46 10.67
N ARG A 549 -0.68 -8.14 9.72
CA ARG A 549 -1.11 -7.57 8.43
C ARG A 549 -1.89 -6.26 8.56
N GLY A 550 -2.83 -6.19 9.51
CA GLY A 550 -3.64 -4.99 9.72
C GLY A 550 -2.85 -3.76 10.19
N ILE A 551 -1.75 -3.96 10.92
CA ILE A 551 -0.84 -2.88 11.36
C ILE A 551 0.08 -2.48 10.20
N GLN A 552 0.59 -3.47 9.45
CA GLN A 552 1.37 -3.24 8.25
C GLN A 552 0.61 -2.36 7.23
N LYS A 553 -0.65 -2.72 6.93
CA LYS A 553 -1.49 -1.97 5.97
C LYS A 553 -1.73 -0.52 6.41
N GLU A 554 -1.91 -0.30 7.71
CA GLU A 554 -2.04 1.05 8.24
C GLU A 554 -0.76 1.87 8.04
N ALA A 555 0.40 1.27 8.35
CA ALA A 555 1.69 1.92 8.15
C ALA A 555 1.96 2.24 6.67
N GLN A 556 1.58 1.34 5.75
CA GLN A 556 1.68 1.56 4.32
C GLN A 556 0.84 2.78 3.89
N LYS A 557 -0.44 2.79 4.25
CA LYS A 557 -1.33 3.92 3.96
C LYS A 557 -0.78 5.25 4.50
N LEU A 558 -0.27 5.24 5.73
CA LEU A 558 0.30 6.42 6.36
C LEU A 558 1.58 6.90 5.65
N ALA A 559 2.43 5.97 5.19
CA ALA A 559 3.61 6.29 4.40
C ALA A 559 3.26 6.89 3.03
N GLU A 560 2.24 6.35 2.35
CA GLU A 560 1.70 6.88 1.08
C GLU A 560 1.18 8.30 1.28
N THR A 561 0.33 8.54 2.29
CA THR A 561 -0.20 9.87 2.61
C THR A 561 0.91 10.87 2.98
N LEU A 562 1.95 10.43 3.69
CA LEU A 562 3.10 11.27 4.01
C LEU A 562 3.92 11.61 2.74
N ALA A 563 4.11 10.65 1.85
CA ALA A 563 4.82 10.85 0.60
C ALA A 563 4.06 11.82 -0.31
N GLU A 564 2.76 11.64 -0.48
CA GLU A 564 1.86 12.57 -1.18
C GLU A 564 1.94 13.98 -0.59
N ARG A 565 1.89 14.10 0.76
CA ARG A 565 2.01 15.41 1.44
C ARG A 565 3.33 16.13 1.12
N LYS A 566 4.40 15.40 0.80
CA LYS A 566 5.71 15.95 0.45
C LYS A 566 5.96 16.03 -1.06
N GLY A 567 5.01 15.59 -1.90
CA GLY A 567 5.20 15.51 -3.35
C GLY A 567 6.22 14.45 -3.77
N TRP A 568 6.38 13.40 -2.96
CA TRP A 568 7.33 12.31 -3.19
C TRP A 568 6.60 10.98 -3.37
N THR A 569 7.24 10.04 -4.04
CA THR A 569 6.90 8.62 -3.94
C THR A 569 7.32 8.08 -2.57
N VAL A 570 6.74 6.96 -2.12
CA VAL A 570 7.17 6.26 -0.89
C VAL A 570 8.65 5.85 -1.00
N ALA A 571 9.04 5.49 -2.21
CA ALA A 571 10.38 5.15 -2.62
C ALA A 571 11.38 6.30 -2.35
N GLU A 572 11.05 7.51 -2.80
CA GLU A 572 11.85 8.72 -2.57
C GLU A 572 11.80 9.18 -1.12
N LEU A 573 10.65 9.08 -0.46
CA LEU A 573 10.51 9.36 0.96
C LEU A 573 11.50 8.54 1.78
N ALA A 574 11.67 7.27 1.44
CA ALA A 574 12.60 6.38 2.13
C ALA A 574 14.08 6.74 1.89
N ASP A 575 14.42 7.32 0.74
CA ASP A 575 15.78 7.77 0.40
C ASP A 575 16.12 9.14 1.01
N ARG A 576 15.17 10.07 0.99
CA ARG A 576 15.35 11.44 1.52
C ARG A 576 15.27 11.53 3.04
N THR A 577 14.93 10.43 3.73
CA THR A 577 14.77 10.38 5.19
C THR A 577 15.71 9.38 5.86
N ILE A 578 16.81 9.04 5.20
CA ILE A 578 17.84 8.16 5.77
C ILE A 578 18.51 8.90 6.95
N PRO A 579 18.61 8.29 8.15
CA PRO A 579 19.24 8.94 9.30
C PRO A 579 20.76 9.02 9.13
N THR A 580 21.34 10.13 9.59
CA THR A 580 22.80 10.38 9.52
C THR A 580 23.56 9.93 10.76
N ALA A 581 22.90 9.34 11.77
CA ALA A 581 23.51 9.03 13.07
C ALA A 581 24.09 10.26 13.80
N GLY A 582 23.58 11.45 13.48
CA GLY A 582 24.06 12.73 14.02
C GLY A 582 25.30 13.27 13.30
N LEU A 583 25.74 12.63 12.22
CA LEU A 583 26.79 13.18 11.35
C LEU A 583 26.22 14.36 10.54
N ASP A 584 27.01 15.41 10.42
CA ASP A 584 26.76 16.56 9.55
C ASP A 584 27.09 16.24 8.07
N ALA A 585 27.01 17.27 7.21
CA ALA A 585 27.30 17.15 5.79
C ALA A 585 28.76 16.78 5.49
N ASP A 586 29.68 17.12 6.39
CA ASP A 586 31.11 16.76 6.29
C ASP A 586 31.39 15.36 6.88
N GLY A 587 30.36 14.64 7.32
CA GLY A 587 30.49 13.32 7.93
C GLY A 587 31.09 13.36 9.33
N ARG A 588 30.90 14.47 10.06
CA ARG A 588 31.41 14.68 11.41
C ARG A 588 30.27 14.80 12.44
N LEU A 589 30.53 14.30 13.64
CA LEU A 589 29.67 14.44 14.81
C LEU A 589 30.46 15.16 15.90
N GLU A 590 30.02 16.36 16.26
CA GLU A 590 30.59 17.12 17.38
C GLU A 590 30.11 16.57 18.73
N LEU A 591 31.05 16.44 19.67
CA LEU A 591 30.85 15.93 21.02
C LEU A 591 31.37 16.97 22.02
N ASP A 592 30.46 17.80 22.50
CA ASP A 592 30.76 19.01 23.26
C ASP A 592 31.01 18.74 24.76
N TYR A 593 32.16 19.21 25.26
CA TYR A 593 32.51 19.22 26.69
C TYR A 593 32.59 20.68 27.22
N GLY A 594 32.14 21.68 26.44
CA GLY A 594 32.27 23.11 26.71
C GLY A 594 33.53 23.69 26.03
N GLU A 595 34.55 24.02 26.81
CA GLU A 595 35.81 24.57 26.27
C GLU A 595 36.59 23.53 25.42
N ARG A 596 36.39 22.24 25.71
CA ARG A 596 36.98 21.13 24.97
C ARG A 596 35.93 20.49 24.08
N LYS A 597 36.30 20.15 22.85
CA LYS A 597 35.45 19.46 21.90
C LYS A 597 36.14 18.23 21.34
N PHE A 598 35.34 17.22 21.05
CA PHE A 598 35.77 16.00 20.37
C PHE A 598 34.91 15.81 19.14
N PHE A 599 35.44 15.07 18.17
CA PHE A 599 34.74 14.78 16.93
C PHE A 599 34.71 13.29 16.69
N ALA A 600 33.61 12.78 16.15
CA ALA A 600 33.53 11.44 15.60
C ALA A 600 33.30 11.53 14.09
N ARG A 601 33.97 10.69 13.30
CA ARG A 601 33.74 10.58 11.85
C ARG A 601 33.63 9.13 11.42
N LEU A 602 33.04 8.90 10.24
CA LEU A 602 33.04 7.56 9.66
C LEU A 602 34.48 7.14 9.34
N GLY A 603 34.93 6.04 9.94
CA GLY A 603 36.23 5.44 9.68
C GLY A 603 36.17 4.44 8.52
N SER A 604 37.26 3.69 8.32
CA SER A 604 37.25 2.58 7.36
C SER A 604 36.29 1.48 7.84
N GLY A 605 35.14 1.32 7.17
CA GLY A 605 34.11 0.33 7.50
C GLY A 605 32.98 0.85 8.41
N PRO A 606 32.23 -0.03 9.11
CA PRO A 606 30.99 0.35 9.81
C PRO A 606 31.26 0.91 11.22
N ARG A 607 32.23 1.80 11.40
CA ARG A 607 32.66 2.32 12.71
C ARG A 607 32.87 3.82 12.70
N LEU A 608 32.58 4.45 13.84
CA LEU A 608 32.95 5.84 14.10
C LEU A 608 34.33 5.88 14.77
N GLU A 609 35.25 6.63 14.18
CA GLU A 609 36.56 6.97 14.75
C GLU A 609 36.47 8.30 15.49
N LEU A 610 37.15 8.40 16.64
CA LEU A 610 37.15 9.60 17.47
C LEU A 610 38.43 10.40 17.27
N GLU A 611 38.31 11.72 17.31
CA GLU A 611 39.40 12.68 17.23
C GLU A 611 39.24 13.75 18.32
N ASP A 612 40.36 14.31 18.75
CA ASP A 612 40.37 15.53 19.56
C ASP A 612 40.17 16.79 18.72
N SER A 613 40.13 17.96 19.36
CA SER A 613 39.97 19.25 18.68
C SER A 613 41.10 19.59 17.71
N GLY A 614 42.26 18.93 17.83
CA GLY A 614 43.40 19.06 16.91
C GLY A 614 43.39 18.03 15.77
N GLY A 615 42.35 17.19 15.67
CA GLY A 615 42.25 16.13 14.65
C GLY A 615 43.07 14.88 14.97
N LYS A 616 43.61 14.75 16.19
CA LYS A 616 44.40 13.57 16.57
C LYS A 616 43.47 12.42 16.96
N PRO A 617 43.67 11.19 16.44
CA PRO A 617 42.81 10.06 16.75
C PRO A 617 42.94 9.63 18.22
N ILE A 618 41.79 9.36 18.85
CA ILE A 618 41.69 8.88 20.22
C ILE A 618 40.87 7.59 20.29
N LYS A 619 41.19 6.71 21.25
CA LYS A 619 40.53 5.39 21.36
C LYS A 619 39.17 5.44 22.06
N ALA A 620 38.97 6.41 22.95
CA ALA A 620 37.75 6.57 23.73
C ALA A 620 37.60 8.04 24.15
N LEU A 621 36.36 8.45 24.39
CA LEU A 621 36.06 9.75 24.98
C LEU A 621 36.66 9.84 26.39
N PRO A 622 37.42 10.90 26.72
CA PRO A 622 38.01 11.07 28.04
C PRO A 622 36.98 11.22 29.17
N GLU A 623 37.43 11.05 30.41
CA GLU A 623 36.65 11.43 31.58
C GLU A 623 36.59 12.95 31.76
N ALA A 624 35.56 13.41 32.48
CA ALA A 624 35.40 14.82 32.83
C ALA A 624 36.57 15.30 33.68
N ARG A 625 37.09 16.49 33.35
CA ARG A 625 38.03 17.23 34.21
C ARG A 625 37.25 17.95 35.32
N LYS A 626 37.98 18.47 36.33
CA LYS A 626 37.36 19.12 37.51
C LYS A 626 36.62 20.42 37.16
N ASP A 627 36.99 21.04 36.06
CA ASP A 627 36.51 22.31 35.52
C ASP A 627 35.45 22.14 34.41
N GLU A 628 35.17 20.91 33.98
CA GLU A 628 34.17 20.61 32.95
C GLU A 628 32.81 20.30 33.59
N ASP A 629 31.72 20.68 32.90
CA ASP A 629 30.37 20.32 33.31
C ASP A 629 30.16 18.80 33.18
N PRO A 630 29.96 18.05 34.28
CA PRO A 630 29.78 16.60 34.23
C PRO A 630 28.55 16.17 33.40
N GLU A 631 27.52 17.02 33.30
CA GLU A 631 26.31 16.70 32.53
C GLU A 631 26.56 16.83 31.03
N LEU A 632 27.32 17.84 30.55
CA LEU A 632 27.74 17.93 29.15
C LEU A 632 28.58 16.72 28.73
N VAL A 633 29.55 16.32 29.56
CA VAL A 633 30.37 15.12 29.30
C VAL A 633 29.53 13.86 29.19
N LYS A 634 28.55 13.71 30.08
CA LYS A 634 27.61 12.58 30.08
C LYS A 634 26.69 12.61 28.84
N GLN A 635 26.22 13.78 28.42
CA GLN A 635 25.44 13.96 27.19
C GLN A 635 26.27 13.58 25.95
N ALA A 636 27.51 14.05 25.84
CA ALA A 636 28.41 13.71 24.74
C ALA A 636 28.69 12.20 24.67
N LYS A 637 29.01 11.55 25.80
CA LYS A 637 29.20 10.08 25.84
C LYS A 637 27.93 9.32 25.43
N LYS A 638 26.75 9.81 25.83
CA LYS A 638 25.45 9.23 25.46
C LYS A 638 25.17 9.41 23.97
N ALA A 639 25.44 10.59 23.40
CA ALA A 639 25.30 10.90 21.98
C ALA A 639 26.19 9.97 21.13
N PHE A 640 27.47 9.84 21.48
CA PHE A 640 28.39 8.93 20.77
C PHE A 640 27.95 7.46 20.82
N SER A 641 27.45 6.99 21.97
CA SER A 641 26.91 5.63 22.11
C SER A 641 25.66 5.42 21.26
N ALA A 642 24.78 6.42 21.19
CA ALA A 642 23.60 6.39 20.34
C ALA A 642 23.97 6.37 18.85
N ALA A 643 24.88 7.25 18.42
CA ALA A 643 25.37 7.35 17.05
C ALA A 643 25.95 6.01 16.55
N LYS A 644 26.77 5.32 17.36
CA LYS A 644 27.29 3.98 16.99
C LYS A 644 26.21 2.93 16.76
N LYS A 645 25.16 2.94 17.59
CA LYS A 645 24.03 1.99 17.45
C LYS A 645 23.21 2.32 16.21
N GLU A 646 22.97 3.61 15.97
CA GLU A 646 22.23 4.09 14.81
C GLU A 646 22.97 3.80 13.51
N LEU A 647 24.27 4.13 13.41
CA LEU A 647 25.11 3.83 12.26
C LEU A 647 25.03 2.35 11.85
N LYS A 648 25.17 1.44 12.83
CA LYS A 648 25.07 -0.01 12.58
C LYS A 648 23.69 -0.40 12.04
N ALA A 649 22.62 0.19 12.57
CA ALA A 649 21.26 -0.09 12.12
C ALA A 649 21.01 0.46 10.71
N VAL A 650 21.44 1.69 10.43
CA VAL A 650 21.33 2.34 9.10
C VAL A 650 22.06 1.52 8.06
N LEU A 651 23.34 1.18 8.27
CA LEU A 651 24.11 0.39 7.30
C LEU A 651 23.49 -0.99 7.03
N ALA A 652 22.99 -1.67 8.07
CA ALA A 652 22.31 -2.95 7.89
C ALA A 652 21.02 -2.82 7.07
N HIS A 653 20.20 -1.81 7.38
CA HIS A 653 18.93 -1.58 6.69
C HIS A 653 19.14 -1.15 5.24
N GLN A 654 20.07 -0.23 4.99
CA GLN A 654 20.31 0.31 3.64
C GLN A 654 21.00 -0.71 2.74
N LYS A 655 21.81 -1.62 3.28
CA LYS A 655 22.32 -2.78 2.53
C LYS A 655 21.17 -3.67 2.02
N GLU A 656 20.18 -3.98 2.87
CA GLU A 656 19.00 -4.76 2.44
C GLU A 656 18.19 -4.01 1.37
N ARG A 657 17.98 -2.70 1.56
CA ARG A 657 17.21 -1.86 0.62
C ARG A 657 17.89 -1.75 -0.74
N LEU A 658 19.19 -1.48 -0.79
CA LEU A 658 19.94 -1.40 -2.05
C LEU A 658 20.00 -2.76 -2.77
N TYR A 659 20.11 -3.86 -2.02
CA TYR A 659 20.02 -5.20 -2.61
C TYR A 659 18.64 -5.48 -3.23
N GLU A 660 17.57 -5.15 -2.50
CA GLU A 660 16.20 -5.28 -3.02
C GLU A 660 15.96 -4.39 -4.24
N ALA A 661 16.47 -3.15 -4.22
CA ALA A 661 16.39 -2.23 -5.34
C ALA A 661 17.13 -2.74 -6.60
N MET A 662 18.25 -3.47 -6.42
CA MET A 662 18.89 -4.20 -7.51
C MET A 662 17.97 -5.32 -8.04
N CYS A 663 17.40 -6.15 -7.15
CA CYS A 663 16.46 -7.21 -7.52
C CYS A 663 15.30 -6.67 -8.36
N THR A 664 14.70 -5.56 -7.92
CA THR A 664 13.51 -4.96 -8.55
C THR A 664 13.84 -4.05 -9.73
N GLN A 665 15.13 -3.84 -10.04
CA GLN A 665 15.60 -2.90 -11.06
C GLN A 665 15.04 -1.49 -10.85
N ARG A 666 14.93 -1.07 -9.57
CA ARG A 666 14.56 0.28 -9.21
C ARG A 666 15.51 1.28 -9.86
N THR A 667 14.95 2.39 -10.31
CA THR A 667 15.67 3.48 -10.95
C THR A 667 15.71 4.74 -10.07
N TRP A 668 16.70 5.58 -10.35
CA TRP A 668 16.83 6.94 -9.83
C TRP A 668 17.20 7.88 -10.97
N THR A 669 16.94 9.18 -10.83
CA THR A 669 17.73 10.18 -11.56
C THR A 669 19.14 10.20 -11.00
N MET A 670 20.14 10.55 -11.82
CA MET A 670 21.52 10.66 -11.36
C MET A 670 21.67 11.74 -10.27
N GLU A 671 20.88 12.80 -10.34
CA GLU A 671 20.76 13.83 -9.30
C GLU A 671 20.29 13.23 -7.98
N ASP A 672 19.16 12.51 -7.97
CA ASP A 672 18.64 11.89 -6.73
C ASP A 672 19.59 10.83 -6.17
N GLN A 673 20.21 10.03 -7.03
CA GLN A 673 21.25 9.07 -6.63
C GLN A 673 22.40 9.80 -5.93
N THR A 674 22.82 10.94 -6.47
CA THR A 674 23.94 11.70 -5.93
C THR A 674 23.55 12.34 -4.59
N THR A 675 22.51 13.16 -4.57
CA THR A 675 22.11 13.93 -3.39
C THR A 675 21.57 13.06 -2.26
N CYS A 676 20.79 12.02 -2.56
CA CYS A 676 20.17 11.20 -1.51
C CYS A 676 21.07 10.05 -1.02
N LEU A 677 21.98 9.54 -1.87
CA LEU A 677 22.77 8.34 -1.55
C LEU A 677 24.28 8.60 -1.55
N ALA A 678 24.83 9.18 -2.63
CA ALA A 678 26.28 9.33 -2.78
C ALA A 678 26.89 10.41 -1.87
N GLU A 679 26.16 11.51 -1.64
CA GLU A 679 26.56 12.61 -0.76
C GLU A 679 26.12 12.39 0.69
N HIS A 680 25.32 11.35 0.96
CA HIS A 680 24.88 11.05 2.31
C HIS A 680 26.07 10.60 3.18
N PRO A 681 26.25 11.17 4.40
CA PRO A 681 27.48 10.99 5.21
C PRO A 681 27.76 9.54 5.63
N ILE A 682 26.74 8.67 5.59
CA ILE A 682 26.88 7.23 5.83
C ILE A 682 26.89 6.41 4.54
N LEU A 683 26.14 6.82 3.50
CA LEU A 683 25.90 5.97 2.33
C LEU A 683 26.81 6.27 1.15
N GLY A 684 27.53 7.40 1.14
CA GLY A 684 28.52 7.67 0.10
C GLY A 684 29.52 6.53 -0.06
N GLU A 685 30.04 6.03 1.06
CA GLU A 685 30.94 4.88 1.07
C GLU A 685 30.27 3.59 0.59
N SER A 686 28.98 3.41 0.90
CA SER A 686 28.22 2.26 0.39
C SER A 686 28.04 2.34 -1.14
N CYS A 687 27.83 3.54 -1.69
CA CYS A 687 27.68 3.77 -3.12
C CYS A 687 28.99 3.55 -3.90
N ARG A 688 30.15 3.85 -3.32
CA ARG A 688 31.48 3.59 -3.92
C ARG A 688 31.79 2.10 -4.07
N ARG A 689 31.14 1.26 -3.27
CA ARG A 689 31.23 -0.21 -3.29
C ARG A 689 30.23 -0.88 -4.24
N LEU A 690 29.51 -0.08 -5.03
CA LEU A 690 28.46 -0.53 -5.95
C LEU A 690 28.74 -0.07 -7.38
N VAL A 691 28.39 -0.93 -8.33
CA VAL A 691 28.43 -0.63 -9.76
C VAL A 691 27.01 -0.29 -10.24
N TRP A 692 26.92 0.80 -10.99
CA TRP A 692 25.68 1.34 -11.54
C TRP A 692 25.66 1.13 -13.05
N ILE A 693 24.47 1.22 -13.63
CA ILE A 693 24.23 1.08 -15.07
C ILE A 693 23.23 2.15 -15.51
N HIS A 694 23.49 2.78 -16.65
CA HIS A 694 22.59 3.76 -17.28
C HIS A 694 22.49 3.51 -18.78
N GLY A 695 21.34 3.88 -19.35
CA GLY A 695 21.02 3.66 -20.76
C GLY A 695 20.51 2.25 -21.10
N GLU A 696 20.16 2.09 -22.39
CA GLU A 696 19.77 0.82 -23.01
C GLU A 696 21.00 0.11 -23.61
N PRO A 697 20.95 -1.23 -23.83
CA PRO A 697 22.04 -1.97 -24.45
C PRO A 697 22.58 -1.33 -25.74
N PRO A 698 23.91 -1.13 -25.89
CA PRO A 698 24.94 -1.38 -24.88
C PRO A 698 24.93 -0.30 -23.78
N ALA A 699 24.49 -0.69 -22.60
CA ALA A 699 24.34 0.22 -21.46
C ALA A 699 25.72 0.52 -20.86
N GLN A 700 25.91 1.77 -20.43
CA GLN A 700 27.16 2.18 -19.81
C GLN A 700 27.12 1.89 -18.31
N THR A 701 28.09 1.12 -17.84
CA THR A 701 28.27 0.81 -16.42
C THR A 701 29.34 1.69 -15.81
N PHE A 702 29.19 2.05 -14.53
CA PHE A 702 30.14 2.92 -13.84
C PHE A 702 30.18 2.67 -12.33
N ARG A 703 31.27 3.12 -11.69
CA ARG A 703 31.44 3.16 -10.22
C ARG A 703 31.94 4.55 -9.82
N ARG A 704 31.61 4.98 -8.60
CA ARG A 704 32.10 6.24 -8.03
C ARG A 704 33.43 6.05 -7.29
N LEU A 705 34.36 6.98 -7.47
CA LEU A 705 35.65 7.04 -6.79
C LEU A 705 35.58 7.89 -5.50
N GLU A 706 36.70 7.98 -4.77
CA GLU A 706 36.78 8.71 -3.50
C GLU A 706 36.56 10.21 -3.67
N ASP A 707 37.11 10.78 -4.75
CA ASP A 707 36.97 12.19 -5.15
C ASP A 707 35.61 12.55 -5.75
N GLY A 708 34.71 11.56 -5.88
CA GLY A 708 33.37 11.73 -6.43
C GLY A 708 33.26 11.55 -7.95
N SER A 709 34.38 11.44 -8.67
CA SER A 709 34.39 11.15 -10.11
C SER A 709 33.85 9.74 -10.40
N LEU A 710 33.45 9.49 -11.65
CA LEU A 710 32.92 8.20 -12.09
C LEU A 710 33.90 7.54 -13.06
N THR A 711 34.05 6.21 -12.94
CA THR A 711 34.89 5.41 -13.82
C THR A 711 34.12 4.23 -14.40
N ASP A 712 34.50 3.78 -15.61
CA ASP A 712 34.10 2.48 -16.16
C ASP A 712 35.03 1.35 -15.69
N ALA A 713 34.78 0.12 -16.15
CA ALA A 713 35.56 -1.06 -15.77
C ALA A 713 37.00 -1.08 -16.34
N ARG A 714 37.39 -0.09 -17.16
CA ARG A 714 38.69 0.06 -17.81
C ARG A 714 39.41 1.35 -17.38
N ASP A 715 39.02 1.89 -16.22
CA ASP A 715 39.57 3.13 -15.65
C ASP A 715 39.37 4.37 -16.53
N GLN A 716 38.33 4.39 -17.38
CA GLN A 716 37.98 5.57 -18.17
C GLN A 716 36.95 6.41 -17.44
N GLU A 717 37.16 7.72 -17.44
CA GLU A 717 36.21 8.68 -16.86
C GLU A 717 34.84 8.57 -17.55
N VAL A 718 33.79 8.54 -16.73
CA VAL A 718 32.40 8.47 -17.19
C VAL A 718 31.68 9.75 -16.77
N PHE A 719 30.91 10.31 -17.69
CA PHE A 719 30.00 11.40 -17.40
C PHE A 719 28.55 10.93 -17.54
N VAL A 720 27.73 11.23 -16.53
CA VAL A 720 26.30 10.91 -16.50
C VAL A 720 25.54 12.18 -16.19
N GLU A 721 24.67 12.59 -17.11
CA GLU A 721 23.86 13.80 -16.95
C GLU A 721 22.97 13.71 -15.69
N PRO A 722 22.73 14.81 -14.95
CA PRO A 722 21.92 14.79 -13.71
C PRO A 722 20.52 14.18 -13.89
N GLY A 723 19.88 14.43 -15.04
CA GLY A 723 18.56 13.88 -15.38
C GLY A 723 18.57 12.45 -15.91
N ALA A 724 19.75 11.83 -16.10
CA ALA A 724 19.83 10.47 -16.62
C ALA A 724 19.28 9.46 -15.62
N VAL A 725 18.62 8.43 -16.13
CA VAL A 725 18.05 7.35 -15.32
C VAL A 725 19.12 6.28 -15.07
N VAL A 726 19.42 6.04 -13.80
CA VAL A 726 20.43 5.08 -13.35
C VAL A 726 19.79 3.98 -12.51
N ARG A 727 20.39 2.79 -12.51
CA ARG A 727 20.00 1.66 -11.65
C ARG A 727 21.23 0.85 -11.25
N LEU A 728 21.06 -0.12 -10.36
CA LEU A 728 22.15 -1.02 -9.97
C LEU A 728 22.42 -2.08 -11.04
N ALA A 729 23.70 -2.26 -11.37
CA ALA A 729 24.15 -3.28 -12.32
C ALA A 729 24.00 -4.69 -11.74
N HIS A 730 23.76 -5.68 -12.61
CA HIS A 730 23.66 -7.09 -12.25
C HIS A 730 24.11 -8.00 -13.41
N SER A 731 24.57 -9.22 -13.14
CA SER A 731 24.95 -10.16 -14.22
C SER A 731 23.82 -10.52 -15.19
N ALA A 732 22.55 -10.32 -14.81
CA ALA A 732 21.40 -10.57 -15.69
C ALA A 732 21.07 -9.40 -16.63
N ASN A 733 21.64 -8.21 -16.40
CA ASN A 733 21.47 -7.04 -17.27
C ASN A 733 22.79 -6.55 -17.89
N THR A 734 23.87 -7.34 -17.76
CA THR A 734 25.19 -7.10 -18.35
C THR A 734 25.71 -8.34 -19.07
N SER A 735 26.67 -8.17 -19.98
CA SER A 735 27.34 -9.30 -20.63
C SER A 735 28.29 -10.01 -19.66
N ALA A 736 28.67 -11.25 -19.98
CA ALA A 736 29.61 -12.01 -19.16
C ALA A 736 31.00 -11.32 -19.08
N GLU A 737 31.41 -10.67 -20.17
CA GLU A 737 32.65 -9.91 -20.28
C GLU A 737 32.63 -8.69 -19.37
N VAL A 738 31.54 -7.90 -19.39
CA VAL A 738 31.37 -6.73 -18.50
C VAL A 738 31.36 -7.16 -17.04
N ALA A 739 30.63 -8.24 -16.71
CA ALA A 739 30.60 -8.78 -15.36
C ALA A 739 31.98 -9.27 -14.88
N ALA A 740 32.77 -9.88 -15.77
CA ALA A 740 34.14 -10.29 -15.46
C ALA A 740 35.08 -9.09 -15.26
N ALA A 741 34.99 -8.08 -16.13
CA ALA A 741 35.78 -6.85 -16.02
C ALA A 741 35.53 -6.13 -14.70
N TRP A 742 34.27 -6.00 -14.26
CA TRP A 742 33.97 -5.39 -12.95
C TRP A 742 34.45 -6.23 -11.78
N ARG A 743 34.41 -7.56 -11.85
CA ARG A 743 34.99 -8.41 -10.79
C ARG A 743 36.50 -8.20 -10.66
N ALA A 744 37.21 -8.10 -11.79
CA ALA A 744 38.64 -7.80 -11.80
C ALA A 744 38.90 -6.40 -11.22
N HIS A 745 38.22 -5.37 -11.75
CA HIS A 745 38.35 -3.99 -11.27
C HIS A 745 38.10 -3.89 -9.75
N LEU A 746 37.04 -4.48 -9.21
CA LEU A 746 36.77 -4.39 -7.76
C LEU A 746 37.86 -5.08 -6.94
N ALA A 747 38.43 -6.18 -7.43
CA ALA A 747 39.53 -6.87 -6.77
C ALA A 747 40.84 -6.07 -6.83
N ASP A 748 41.17 -5.47 -7.97
CA ASP A 748 42.40 -4.70 -8.19
C ASP A 748 42.48 -3.46 -7.28
N TYR A 749 41.32 -2.84 -7.01
CA TYR A 749 41.21 -1.69 -6.09
C TYR A 749 40.89 -2.10 -4.64
N GLU A 750 40.92 -3.40 -4.31
CA GLU A 750 40.61 -3.94 -2.98
C GLU A 750 39.22 -3.50 -2.44
N VAL A 751 38.27 -3.25 -3.34
CA VAL A 751 36.91 -2.82 -3.00
C VAL A 751 36.06 -4.05 -2.72
N GLU A 752 35.79 -4.33 -1.44
CA GLU A 752 34.81 -5.35 -1.06
C GLU A 752 33.39 -4.87 -1.46
N PRO A 753 32.66 -5.56 -2.37
CA PRO A 753 31.33 -5.12 -2.77
C PRO A 753 30.35 -5.11 -1.59
N LEU A 754 29.37 -4.20 -1.59
CA LEU A 754 28.35 -4.17 -0.53
C LEU A 754 27.52 -5.47 -0.50
N PHE A 755 27.23 -6.01 -1.68
CA PHE A 755 26.67 -7.33 -1.95
C PHE A 755 27.09 -7.78 -3.36
N VAL A 756 26.88 -9.06 -3.67
CA VAL A 756 27.27 -9.63 -4.97
C VAL A 756 26.34 -9.13 -6.07
N GLN A 757 26.85 -8.26 -6.95
CA GLN A 757 26.16 -7.81 -8.16
C GLN A 757 26.44 -8.70 -9.37
N PHE A 758 27.68 -9.23 -9.44
CA PHE A 758 28.16 -10.00 -10.58
C PHE A 758 28.32 -11.47 -10.23
N GLN A 759 27.22 -12.20 -10.20
CA GLN A 759 27.18 -13.63 -9.87
C GLN A 759 27.91 -14.50 -10.90
N VAL A 760 28.40 -15.65 -10.44
CA VAL A 760 29.00 -16.69 -11.27
C VAL A 760 27.93 -17.41 -12.09
N GLU A 761 26.80 -17.74 -11.46
CA GLU A 761 25.65 -18.36 -12.11
C GLU A 761 24.47 -17.37 -12.16
N VAL A 762 23.90 -17.21 -13.35
CA VAL A 762 22.75 -16.34 -13.63
C VAL A 762 21.65 -17.20 -14.21
N TYR A 763 20.48 -17.18 -13.61
CA TYR A 763 19.33 -17.81 -14.21
C TYR A 763 18.86 -16.97 -15.40
N ARG A 764 18.86 -17.57 -16.60
CA ARG A 764 18.28 -16.99 -17.80
C ARG A 764 17.05 -17.82 -18.16
N LEU A 765 15.90 -17.16 -18.22
CA LEU A 765 14.65 -17.81 -18.61
C LEU A 765 14.75 -18.24 -20.07
N ASP A 766 14.49 -19.52 -20.32
CA ASP A 766 14.35 -20.04 -21.69
C ASP A 766 13.05 -19.50 -22.30
N GLU A 767 13.09 -19.11 -23.57
CA GLU A 767 11.94 -18.54 -24.28
C GLU A 767 10.74 -19.51 -24.28
N SER A 768 10.99 -20.82 -24.34
CA SER A 768 9.93 -21.85 -24.27
C SER A 768 9.22 -21.89 -22.92
N ARG A 769 9.84 -21.39 -21.84
CA ARG A 769 9.31 -21.39 -20.47
C ARG A 769 8.66 -20.07 -20.07
N ARG A 770 8.60 -19.06 -20.96
CA ARG A 770 8.00 -17.74 -20.67
C ARG A 770 6.59 -17.79 -20.10
N MET A 771 5.79 -18.75 -20.57
CA MET A 771 4.38 -18.91 -20.20
C MET A 771 4.17 -19.86 -19.02
N GLU A 772 5.22 -20.51 -18.53
CA GLU A 772 5.16 -21.26 -17.27
C GLU A 772 4.96 -20.28 -16.11
N THR A 773 4.41 -20.77 -15.00
CA THR A 773 4.11 -19.95 -13.81
C THR A 773 4.93 -20.36 -12.59
N GLU A 774 5.80 -21.38 -12.74
CA GLU A 774 6.50 -22.03 -11.64
C GLU A 774 7.91 -22.44 -12.06
N LEU A 775 8.86 -22.25 -11.16
CA LEU A 775 10.20 -22.83 -11.22
C LEU A 775 10.24 -24.02 -10.27
N ASN A 776 10.51 -25.21 -10.81
CA ASN A 776 10.54 -26.49 -10.09
C ASN A 776 11.94 -27.16 -10.12
N ASP A 777 12.98 -26.40 -10.49
CA ASP A 777 14.36 -26.86 -10.63
C ASP A 777 14.94 -27.54 -9.37
N PHE A 778 14.38 -27.24 -8.19
CA PHE A 778 14.77 -27.83 -6.90
C PHE A 778 13.65 -28.64 -6.24
N GLN A 779 12.66 -29.09 -7.01
CA GLN A 779 11.57 -29.93 -6.52
C GLN A 779 12.13 -31.22 -5.88
N GLY A 780 11.62 -31.57 -4.70
CA GLY A 780 12.03 -32.77 -3.98
C GLY A 780 13.36 -32.66 -3.23
N HIS A 781 14.00 -31.47 -3.22
CA HIS A 781 15.15 -31.22 -2.34
C HIS A 781 14.71 -31.11 -0.88
N VAL A 782 15.29 -31.96 -0.04
CA VAL A 782 14.85 -32.19 1.33
C VAL A 782 15.72 -31.44 2.34
N LEU A 783 15.08 -30.81 3.32
CA LEU A 783 15.72 -30.14 4.45
C LEU A 783 14.83 -30.14 5.71
N GLU A 784 15.44 -29.86 6.85
CA GLU A 784 14.72 -29.74 8.13
C GLU A 784 13.88 -28.45 8.20
N ALA A 785 12.65 -28.53 8.68
CA ALA A 785 11.70 -27.42 8.68
C ALA A 785 12.20 -26.19 9.45
N TYR A 786 12.88 -26.36 10.59
CA TYR A 786 13.43 -25.20 11.32
C TYR A 786 14.61 -24.56 10.58
N ARG A 787 15.36 -25.34 9.79
CA ARG A 787 16.42 -24.83 8.91
C ARG A 787 15.82 -24.06 7.75
N LEU A 788 14.79 -24.60 7.09
CA LEU A 788 14.02 -23.89 6.06
C LEU A 788 13.50 -22.56 6.61
N ARG A 789 12.82 -22.56 7.75
CA ARG A 789 12.32 -21.32 8.40
C ARG A 789 13.44 -20.31 8.61
N GLY A 790 14.54 -20.73 9.24
CA GLY A 790 15.64 -19.85 9.58
C GLY A 790 16.27 -19.20 8.36
N ARG A 791 16.52 -19.99 7.30
CA ARG A 791 17.13 -19.51 6.05
C ARG A 791 16.17 -18.68 5.21
N ALA A 792 14.92 -19.11 5.08
CA ALA A 792 13.88 -18.34 4.39
C ALA A 792 13.69 -16.96 5.07
N ALA A 793 13.65 -16.93 6.41
CA ALA A 793 13.56 -15.68 7.17
C ALA A 793 14.76 -14.76 6.93
N ALA A 794 15.97 -15.31 6.87
CA ALA A 794 17.21 -14.57 6.56
C ALA A 794 17.24 -14.02 5.12
N LEU A 795 16.57 -14.69 4.19
CA LEU A 795 16.41 -14.24 2.79
C LEU A 795 15.24 -13.24 2.59
N GLY A 796 14.52 -12.91 3.67
CA GLY A 796 13.42 -11.95 3.67
C GLY A 796 12.03 -12.58 3.51
N TYR A 797 11.92 -13.90 3.43
CA TYR A 797 10.63 -14.57 3.36
C TYR A 797 9.91 -14.61 4.72
N SER A 798 8.59 -14.63 4.67
CA SER A 798 7.70 -14.71 5.82
C SER A 798 6.73 -15.88 5.63
N ARG A 799 6.30 -16.50 6.73
CA ARG A 799 5.41 -17.65 6.66
C ARG A 799 4.04 -17.25 6.06
N GLY A 800 3.51 -18.08 5.17
CA GLY A 800 2.16 -17.95 4.63
C GLY A 800 1.07 -18.17 5.69
N ALA A 801 -0.18 -17.94 5.30
CA ALA A 801 -1.32 -18.23 6.16
C ALA A 801 -1.42 -19.73 6.43
N ALA A 802 -1.98 -20.08 7.60
CA ALA A 802 -2.38 -21.46 7.83
C ALA A 802 -3.70 -21.73 7.12
N GLU A 803 -3.82 -22.91 6.54
CA GLU A 803 -4.99 -23.44 5.88
C GLU A 803 -5.74 -24.38 6.82
N ASP A 804 -6.71 -25.12 6.28
CA ASP A 804 -7.49 -26.09 7.05
C ASP A 804 -6.59 -27.13 7.73
N GLY A 805 -6.91 -27.49 8.97
CA GLY A 805 -6.08 -28.38 9.79
C GLY A 805 -4.84 -27.71 10.41
N ALA A 806 -4.72 -26.37 10.35
CA ALA A 806 -3.61 -25.60 10.92
C ALA A 806 -2.23 -25.88 10.27
N TRP A 807 -2.22 -26.29 9.01
CA TRP A 807 -1.01 -26.45 8.21
C TRP A 807 -0.71 -25.23 7.34
N PHE A 808 0.54 -25.03 6.94
CA PHE A 808 0.91 -24.03 5.93
C PHE A 808 1.94 -24.62 4.97
N TYR A 809 1.90 -24.15 3.72
CA TYR A 809 2.68 -24.72 2.61
C TYR A 809 3.59 -23.71 1.92
N THR A 810 3.56 -22.45 2.37
CA THR A 810 4.16 -21.33 1.64
C THR A 810 5.00 -20.41 2.52
N TYR A 811 6.03 -19.85 1.90
CA TYR A 811 6.79 -18.72 2.38
C TYR A 811 6.74 -17.60 1.33
N HIS A 812 6.40 -16.39 1.76
CA HIS A 812 6.17 -15.23 0.91
C HIS A 812 7.23 -14.16 1.14
N LYS A 813 7.79 -13.62 0.04
CA LYS A 813 8.63 -12.41 0.05
C LYS A 813 7.96 -11.36 -0.84
N ARG A 814 7.55 -10.24 -0.25
CA ARG A 814 6.87 -9.15 -0.95
C ARG A 814 7.86 -8.10 -1.44
N PHE A 815 7.62 -7.60 -2.65
CA PHE A 815 8.34 -6.51 -3.32
C PHE A 815 7.35 -5.38 -3.53
N VAL A 816 7.20 -4.52 -2.52
CA VAL A 816 6.13 -3.51 -2.44
C VAL A 816 6.14 -2.57 -3.64
N GLU A 817 7.33 -2.14 -4.09
CA GLU A 817 7.48 -1.22 -5.22
C GLU A 817 7.03 -1.81 -6.55
N LEU A 818 7.17 -3.13 -6.74
CA LEU A 818 6.69 -3.81 -7.95
C LEU A 818 5.24 -4.26 -7.83
N GLY A 819 4.65 -4.17 -6.63
CA GLY A 819 3.36 -4.81 -6.35
C GLY A 819 3.40 -6.33 -6.54
N LEU A 820 4.56 -6.98 -6.39
CA LEU A 820 4.75 -8.42 -6.60
C LEU A 820 5.12 -9.14 -5.30
N GLU A 821 4.86 -10.44 -5.25
CA GLU A 821 5.41 -11.33 -4.23
C GLU A 821 5.99 -12.60 -4.86
N ALA A 822 7.12 -13.06 -4.31
CA ALA A 822 7.66 -14.39 -4.58
C ALA A 822 7.13 -15.38 -3.56
N ILE A 823 6.61 -16.51 -4.03
CA ILE A 823 5.98 -17.56 -3.25
C ILE A 823 6.87 -18.81 -3.36
N LEU A 824 7.51 -19.17 -2.25
CA LEU A 824 8.24 -20.42 -2.11
C LEU A 824 7.31 -21.47 -1.52
N GLU A 825 7.12 -22.56 -2.24
CA GLU A 825 6.27 -23.69 -1.86
C GLU A 825 7.11 -24.85 -1.36
N PHE A 826 6.56 -25.60 -0.40
CA PHE A 826 7.18 -26.78 0.18
C PHE A 826 6.09 -27.77 0.64
N THR A 827 6.48 -28.98 1.06
CA THR A 827 5.54 -30.05 1.46
C THR A 827 4.70 -29.72 2.71
N GLY A 828 4.97 -28.61 3.39
CA GLY A 828 4.12 -28.10 4.47
C GLY A 828 4.58 -28.45 5.88
N ASN A 829 4.01 -27.74 6.86
CA ASN A 829 4.21 -28.00 8.28
C ASN A 829 2.97 -27.57 9.10
N ALA A 830 2.73 -28.24 10.22
CA ALA A 830 1.64 -27.94 11.14
C ALA A 830 1.93 -26.71 12.03
N LEU A 831 0.90 -26.19 12.69
CA LEU A 831 1.02 -25.21 13.77
C LEU A 831 0.60 -25.84 15.11
N PRO A 832 1.42 -25.74 16.17
CA PRO A 832 2.75 -25.13 16.20
C PRO A 832 3.78 -25.91 15.36
N GLU A 833 4.74 -25.20 14.77
CA GLU A 833 5.74 -25.79 13.87
C GLU A 833 6.58 -26.86 14.55
N GLU A 834 6.68 -28.02 13.90
CA GLU A 834 7.56 -29.12 14.31
C GLU A 834 8.83 -29.14 13.44
N ASN A 835 9.95 -29.58 14.02
CA ASN A 835 11.17 -29.79 13.23
C ASN A 835 11.10 -31.14 12.50
N ARG A 836 10.29 -31.19 11.47
CA ARG A 836 10.15 -32.34 10.56
C ARG A 836 10.97 -32.14 9.30
N THR A 837 11.24 -33.24 8.62
CA THR A 837 11.80 -33.25 7.28
C THR A 837 10.75 -32.78 6.27
N VAL A 838 11.11 -31.86 5.38
CA VAL A 838 10.24 -31.28 4.35
C VAL A 838 10.98 -31.17 3.03
N ALA A 839 10.25 -31.08 1.91
CA ALA A 839 10.84 -30.86 0.60
C ALA A 839 10.37 -29.55 -0.04
N LEU A 840 11.27 -28.88 -0.77
CA LEU A 840 10.93 -27.77 -1.66
C LEU A 840 10.10 -28.30 -2.85
N THR A 841 9.11 -27.54 -3.30
CA THR A 841 8.26 -27.94 -4.44
C THR A 841 8.38 -26.98 -5.61
N ALA A 842 8.08 -25.69 -5.41
CA ALA A 842 8.08 -24.70 -6.46
C ALA A 842 8.42 -23.29 -5.96
N LEU A 843 8.84 -22.44 -6.89
CA LEU A 843 8.91 -20.99 -6.74
C LEU A 843 8.01 -20.35 -7.78
N SER A 844 7.09 -19.50 -7.36
CA SER A 844 6.20 -18.74 -8.24
C SER A 844 6.14 -17.27 -7.85
N PHE A 845 5.51 -16.46 -8.69
CA PHE A 845 5.33 -15.03 -8.47
C PHE A 845 3.86 -14.65 -8.66
N ALA A 846 3.36 -13.70 -7.88
CA ALA A 846 1.99 -13.23 -8.00
C ALA A 846 1.92 -11.72 -7.73
N PRO A 847 0.88 -11.02 -8.23
CA PRO A 847 0.57 -9.68 -7.76
C PRO A 847 0.25 -9.72 -6.26
N THR A 848 0.66 -8.68 -5.54
CA THR A 848 0.37 -8.53 -4.12
C THR A 848 -1.13 -8.30 -3.93
N ALA A 849 -1.86 -9.31 -3.46
CA ALA A 849 -3.31 -9.21 -3.27
C ALA A 849 -3.70 -8.77 -1.84
N GLU A 850 -4.79 -8.00 -1.71
CA GLU A 850 -5.31 -7.54 -0.40
C GLU A 850 -5.93 -8.67 0.45
N SER A 851 -6.41 -9.75 -0.17
CA SER A 851 -6.92 -10.96 0.47
C SER A 851 -6.83 -12.15 -0.49
N GLY A 852 -6.26 -13.28 -0.02
CA GLY A 852 -6.05 -14.48 -0.84
C GLY A 852 -4.70 -14.53 -1.57
N TYR A 853 -4.50 -15.59 -2.33
CA TYR A 853 -3.36 -15.79 -3.22
C TYR A 853 -3.65 -15.09 -4.55
N GLY A 854 -2.79 -14.16 -4.98
CA GLY A 854 -2.85 -13.62 -6.34
C GLY A 854 -2.63 -14.74 -7.37
N ALA A 855 -3.23 -14.62 -8.55
CA ALA A 855 -2.97 -15.58 -9.62
C ALA A 855 -1.47 -15.58 -9.97
N LYS A 856 -0.89 -16.78 -10.12
CA LYS A 856 0.53 -16.92 -10.48
C LYS A 856 0.79 -16.25 -11.84
N LEU A 857 1.86 -15.47 -11.91
CA LEU A 857 2.31 -14.77 -13.11
C LEU A 857 3.10 -15.69 -14.02
N PRO A 858 2.99 -15.52 -15.36
CA PRO A 858 3.96 -16.06 -16.29
C PRO A 858 5.38 -15.61 -15.92
N LEU A 859 6.34 -16.53 -15.93
CA LEU A 859 7.75 -16.23 -15.59
C LEU A 859 8.34 -15.15 -16.50
N GLY A 860 7.85 -15.02 -17.74
CA GLY A 860 8.22 -13.98 -18.68
C GLY A 860 7.78 -12.56 -18.32
N GLU A 861 6.89 -12.40 -17.32
CA GLU A 861 6.45 -11.09 -16.81
C GLU A 861 7.25 -10.67 -15.56
N VAL A 862 8.10 -11.55 -15.01
CA VAL A 862 8.93 -11.27 -13.84
C VAL A 862 10.24 -10.61 -14.29
N PRO A 863 10.69 -9.50 -13.66
CA PRO A 863 11.96 -8.87 -13.99
C PRO A 863 13.12 -9.88 -13.96
N PRO A 864 14.00 -9.93 -14.99
CA PRO A 864 15.05 -10.95 -15.09
C PRO A 864 15.99 -11.02 -13.89
N VAL A 865 16.33 -9.86 -13.32
CA VAL A 865 17.17 -9.79 -12.10
C VAL A 865 16.43 -10.39 -10.91
N LEU A 866 15.15 -10.03 -10.71
CA LEU A 866 14.33 -10.58 -9.63
C LEU A 866 14.20 -12.10 -9.74
N LEU A 867 13.90 -12.59 -10.96
CA LEU A 867 13.78 -14.01 -11.26
C LEU A 867 15.08 -14.75 -10.92
N SER A 868 16.23 -14.23 -11.35
CA SER A 868 17.54 -14.78 -11.05
C SER A 868 17.85 -14.79 -9.56
N GLU A 869 17.56 -13.70 -8.84
CA GLU A 869 17.84 -13.64 -7.40
C GLU A 869 16.96 -14.58 -6.57
N CYS A 870 15.68 -14.71 -6.92
CA CYS A 870 14.78 -15.65 -6.25
C CYS A 870 15.13 -17.11 -6.58
N TRP A 871 15.50 -17.42 -7.83
CA TRP A 871 15.99 -18.76 -8.19
C TRP A 871 17.28 -19.11 -7.42
N ASN A 872 18.23 -18.18 -7.34
CA ASN A 872 19.46 -18.36 -6.56
C ASN A 872 19.19 -18.50 -5.05
N ALA A 873 18.17 -17.82 -4.52
CA ALA A 873 17.72 -18.00 -3.15
C ALA A 873 17.19 -19.43 -2.92
N MET A 874 16.39 -19.97 -3.84
CA MET A 874 15.91 -21.35 -3.78
C MET A 874 17.08 -22.36 -3.89
N ARG A 875 18.05 -22.12 -4.77
CA ARG A 875 19.28 -22.93 -4.87
C ARG A 875 20.05 -23.01 -3.56
N ARG A 876 20.21 -21.86 -2.88
CA ARG A 876 20.89 -21.79 -1.57
C ARG A 876 20.11 -22.57 -0.51
N LEU A 877 18.78 -22.51 -0.52
CA LEU A 877 17.95 -23.31 0.39
C LEU A 877 18.08 -24.81 0.11
N ALA A 878 18.05 -25.21 -1.16
CA ALA A 878 18.21 -26.60 -1.58
C ALA A 878 19.58 -27.17 -1.18
N ALA A 879 20.65 -26.36 -1.25
CA ALA A 879 22.00 -26.74 -0.86
C ALA A 879 22.22 -26.92 0.66
N GLU A 880 21.33 -26.39 1.50
CA GLU A 880 21.38 -26.57 2.96
C GLU A 880 20.78 -27.91 3.41
N GLY A 881 20.14 -28.61 2.49
CA GLY A 881 19.47 -29.89 2.68
C GLY A 881 20.35 -31.11 2.42
N SER A 882 19.75 -32.30 2.49
CA SER A 882 20.40 -33.57 2.12
C SER A 882 20.38 -33.86 0.62
N GLY A 883 19.83 -32.95 -0.18
CA GLY A 883 19.63 -33.12 -1.62
C GLY A 883 18.26 -33.69 -1.98
N PHE A 884 18.12 -34.14 -3.22
CA PHE A 884 16.89 -34.72 -3.76
C PHE A 884 16.54 -36.06 -3.07
N SER A 885 15.27 -36.26 -2.72
CA SER A 885 14.75 -37.55 -2.25
C SER A 885 13.71 -38.09 -3.24
N PRO A 886 13.83 -39.33 -3.74
CA PRO A 886 12.81 -39.94 -4.59
C PRO A 886 11.43 -40.12 -3.91
N GLU A 887 11.40 -40.13 -2.58
CA GLU A 887 10.16 -40.30 -1.80
C GLU A 887 9.62 -38.98 -1.22
N TRP A 888 10.05 -37.84 -1.77
CA TRP A 888 9.71 -36.52 -1.23
C TRP A 888 8.21 -36.25 -1.14
N GLU A 889 7.40 -36.85 -2.03
CA GLU A 889 5.94 -36.72 -2.05
C GLU A 889 5.28 -37.28 -0.78
N LYS A 890 5.94 -38.21 -0.07
CA LYS A 890 5.44 -38.78 1.20
C LYS A 890 5.65 -37.85 2.40
N LEU A 891 6.36 -36.73 2.22
CA LEU A 891 6.65 -35.77 3.30
C LEU A 891 5.52 -34.72 3.49
N GLY A 892 4.52 -34.72 2.62
CA GLY A 892 3.34 -33.82 2.64
C GLY A 892 2.27 -34.20 3.64
#